data_AF-A0A9W4IM23-F1
#
_entry.id   AF-A0A9W4IM23-F1
#
_cell.length_a   1.000
_cell.length_b   1.000
_cell.length_c   1.000
_cell.angle_alpha   90.00
_cell.angle_beta   90.00
_cell.angle_gamma   90.00
#
_symmetry.space_group_name_H-M   'P 1'
#
loop_
_entity.id
_entity.type
_entity.pdbx_description
1 polymer ?
#
loop_
_entity_poly.entity_id
_entity_poly.type
_entity_poly.pdbx_seq_one_letter_code
_entity_poly.pdbx_strand_id
1 'polypeptide(L)'
;MACPISVSKFVGTVSLGLLTGLSYSTSAITIPALQLLPTATTAARSLNEVKRLSRRYALRLSFLANSCFCFAWCLSSPRRRHPYMVWLWAFSALSAHGVDFWFNRHLGFKNWVSAVIRDVSHFSLTEAKKDEDLVVVETEDEVNGETVQREMGRERNLHRVRAWLSGIALSIGIVGLWGDKLYILFHITRSLLSPLRFIPGPFWARFSNLWYFNRLRKGRFEHENIALHQKYGPIVRLGPKHYSISDATSVKKIYGPGSKFAKSAWYDSWKHPAQWTVFSDRDIKRHAETRKRFTSLYSMTSLVHYEPFVDHCADLFSERLNDFAENGKTFDIGYWFQCYAFDVIGNITFGERFGFLDEGRDINGAISALHKVIMHSTLIGVYPEWHPRLFGILSKFKSSGAGGRAYFIKFVQEKLKLRDKVGVESEGRTEDFVEKMMIARAKDPEKVTDYHLFIMGQSNVMAGSDTTAISLSAIMWHLLNYPETLRKLRDELDEFTSQGRCGASPSFKETQEMPYFQAVMKETLRMHAATGLPMWRTVPEGGAEIHGRFMSEGTVVGINTWVAHYDESVFPDARTFRPERWIEAESWPEKLKEMNQMYMPFGLGSRTCLGKHISILEMSKVIPRLVQEFDFVPLRKTWRTENFWFVKPVDFEVRVQRRIQKS
;
A
#
# COMPACT_ATOMS: atom_id res chain seq x y z
N MET A 1 21.63 -7.35 -2.84
CA MET A 1 21.42 -7.79 -1.43
C MET A 1 20.88 -9.20 -1.44
N ALA A 2 21.48 -10.11 -0.68
CA ALA A 2 20.97 -11.47 -0.55
C ALA A 2 19.56 -11.44 0.08
N CYS A 3 18.62 -12.23 -0.45
CA CYS A 3 17.27 -12.32 0.11
C CYS A 3 17.37 -12.83 1.55
N PRO A 4 16.77 -12.17 2.56
CA PRO A 4 16.80 -12.61 3.96
C PRO A 4 16.34 -14.07 4.13
N ILE A 5 15.42 -14.51 3.28
CA ILE A 5 14.94 -15.89 3.22
C ILE A 5 16.08 -16.82 2.80
N SER A 6 16.80 -16.53 1.72
CA SER A 6 17.90 -17.36 1.23
C SER A 6 19.05 -17.46 2.23
N VAL A 7 19.38 -16.36 2.91
CA VAL A 7 20.39 -16.36 3.98
C VAL A 7 19.94 -17.23 5.14
N SER A 8 18.69 -17.10 5.57
CA SER A 8 18.13 -17.91 6.68
C SER A 8 18.10 -19.40 6.31
N LYS A 9 17.69 -19.74 5.09
CA LYS A 9 17.74 -21.13 4.58
C LYS A 9 19.16 -21.67 4.62
N PHE A 10 20.14 -20.90 4.13
CA PHE A 10 21.54 -21.29 4.11
C PHE A 10 22.10 -21.54 5.51
N VAL A 11 21.90 -20.59 6.44
CA VAL A 11 22.35 -20.74 7.84
C VAL A 11 21.69 -21.94 8.51
N GLY A 12 20.40 -22.17 8.27
CA GLY A 12 19.69 -23.34 8.78
C GLY A 12 20.26 -24.66 8.24
N THR A 13 20.54 -24.73 6.93
CA THR A 13 21.11 -25.93 6.30
C THR A 13 22.54 -26.20 6.76
N VAL A 14 23.38 -25.17 6.93
CA VAL A 14 24.73 -25.32 7.49
C VAL A 14 24.68 -25.83 8.93
N SER A 15 23.76 -25.32 9.74
CA SER A 15 23.56 -25.76 11.13
C SER A 15 23.15 -27.24 11.20
N LEU A 16 22.31 -27.71 10.27
CA LEU A 16 21.98 -29.14 10.11
C LEU A 16 23.19 -29.98 9.68
N GLY A 17 24.06 -29.43 8.82
CA GLY A 17 25.30 -30.07 8.41
C GLY A 17 26.22 -30.32 9.60
N LEU A 18 26.41 -29.30 10.44
CA LEU A 18 27.19 -29.40 11.67
C LEU A 18 26.58 -30.38 12.67
N LEU A 19 25.26 -30.37 12.84
CA LEU A 19 24.55 -31.31 13.72
C LEU A 19 24.76 -32.78 13.27
N THR A 20 24.69 -33.01 11.96
CA THR A 20 24.92 -34.32 11.35
C THR A 20 26.37 -34.76 11.52
N GLY A 21 27.33 -33.86 11.24
CA GLY A 21 28.77 -34.12 11.42
C GLY A 21 29.14 -34.42 12.88
N LEU A 22 28.61 -33.65 13.83
CA LEU A 22 28.79 -33.90 15.27
C LEU A 22 28.27 -35.30 15.63
N SER A 23 27.05 -35.64 15.24
CA SER A 23 26.45 -36.93 15.60
C SER A 23 27.16 -38.12 14.94
N TYR A 24 27.60 -37.95 13.70
CA TYR A 24 28.39 -38.95 12.99
C TYR A 24 29.76 -39.16 13.66
N SER A 25 30.52 -38.08 13.89
CA SER A 25 31.84 -38.15 14.53
C SER A 25 31.77 -38.75 15.94
N THR A 26 30.77 -38.38 16.74
CA THR A 26 30.58 -38.95 18.08
C THR A 26 30.31 -40.45 18.05
N SER A 27 29.46 -40.93 17.13
CA SER A 27 29.13 -42.36 17.04
C SER A 27 30.18 -43.24 16.34
N ALA A 28 30.92 -42.67 15.38
CA ALA A 28 31.87 -43.39 14.55
C ALA A 28 33.29 -43.36 15.14
N ILE A 29 33.67 -42.27 15.81
CA ILE A 29 35.05 -42.02 16.25
C ILE A 29 35.10 -41.85 17.77
N THR A 30 34.40 -40.86 18.33
CA THR A 30 34.59 -40.45 19.73
C THR A 30 34.21 -41.56 20.72
N ILE A 31 33.02 -42.14 20.60
CA ILE A 31 32.57 -43.20 21.52
C ILE A 31 33.42 -44.48 21.38
N PRO A 32 33.71 -45.00 20.17
CA PRO A 32 34.61 -46.14 20.03
C PRO A 32 36.02 -45.89 20.61
N ALA A 33 36.56 -44.67 20.48
CA ALA A 33 37.89 -44.34 21.02
C ALA A 33 37.96 -44.42 22.55
N LEU A 34 36.84 -44.25 23.26
CA LEU A 34 36.80 -44.39 24.72
C LEU A 34 37.08 -45.83 25.18
N GLN A 35 36.95 -46.83 24.30
CA GLN A 35 37.29 -48.23 24.61
C GLN A 35 38.82 -48.45 24.72
N LEU A 36 39.62 -47.50 24.25
CA LEU A 36 41.09 -47.54 24.31
C LEU A 36 41.64 -46.92 25.60
N LEU A 37 40.79 -46.40 26.49
CA LEU A 37 41.21 -45.81 27.75
C LEU A 37 41.65 -46.90 28.75
N PRO A 38 42.65 -46.62 29.59
CA PRO A 38 43.31 -47.63 30.42
C PRO A 38 42.45 -48.16 31.58
N THR A 39 41.42 -47.41 32.03
CA THR A 39 40.56 -47.83 33.15
C THR A 39 39.07 -47.58 32.86
N ALA A 40 38.19 -48.40 33.47
CA ALA A 40 36.74 -48.22 33.34
C ALA A 40 36.24 -46.89 33.93
N THR A 41 36.88 -46.43 35.01
CA THR A 41 36.60 -45.13 35.65
C THR A 41 36.92 -43.94 34.75
N THR A 42 38.06 -43.96 34.06
CA THR A 42 38.41 -42.91 33.10
C THR A 42 37.48 -42.91 31.90
N ALA A 43 37.12 -44.10 31.38
CA ALA A 43 36.13 -44.25 30.32
C ALA A 43 34.74 -43.72 30.72
N ALA A 44 34.28 -44.00 31.93
CA ALA A 44 32.99 -43.52 32.45
C ALA A 44 32.95 -41.98 32.57
N ARG A 45 34.02 -41.38 33.12
CA ARG A 45 34.15 -39.92 33.24
C ARG A 45 34.15 -39.24 31.88
N SER A 46 34.96 -39.72 30.95
CA SER A 46 35.01 -39.20 29.59
C SER A 46 33.69 -39.39 28.84
N LEU A 47 32.99 -40.51 29.04
CA LEU A 47 31.67 -40.74 28.46
C LEU A 47 30.63 -39.73 28.97
N ASN A 48 30.63 -39.41 30.26
CA ASN A 48 29.72 -38.42 30.83
C ASN A 48 29.98 -37.02 30.28
N GLU A 49 31.24 -36.64 30.09
CA GLU A 49 31.60 -35.40 29.42
C GLU A 49 31.13 -35.35 27.96
N VAL A 50 31.36 -36.44 27.21
CA VAL A 50 30.90 -36.56 25.82
C VAL A 50 29.38 -36.46 25.75
N LYS A 51 28.63 -37.16 26.62
CA LYS A 51 27.15 -37.05 26.70
C LYS A 51 26.70 -35.61 26.96
N ARG A 52 27.33 -34.92 27.91
CA ARG A 52 26.99 -33.55 28.30
C ARG A 52 27.21 -32.57 27.14
N LEU A 53 28.42 -32.58 26.56
CA LEU A 53 28.80 -31.66 25.48
C LEU A 53 28.04 -31.95 24.20
N SER A 54 27.95 -33.22 23.79
CA SER A 54 27.30 -33.61 22.54
C SER A 54 25.81 -33.26 22.56
N ARG A 55 25.13 -33.48 23.70
CA ARG A 55 23.73 -33.10 23.91
C ARG A 55 23.54 -31.59 23.85
N ARG A 56 24.38 -30.81 24.55
CA ARG A 56 24.34 -29.35 24.56
C ARG A 56 24.50 -28.75 23.15
N TYR A 57 25.52 -29.19 22.41
CA TYR A 57 25.76 -28.69 21.05
C TYR A 57 24.67 -29.14 20.06
N ALA A 58 24.18 -30.39 20.18
CA ALA A 58 23.12 -30.89 19.32
C ALA A 58 21.80 -30.09 19.48
N LEU A 59 21.41 -29.79 20.73
CA LEU A 59 20.21 -28.99 21.02
C LEU A 59 20.36 -27.56 20.50
N ARG A 60 21.54 -26.94 20.67
CA ARG A 60 21.82 -25.58 20.17
C ARG A 60 21.78 -25.48 18.65
N LEU A 61 22.43 -26.41 17.95
CA LEU A 61 22.44 -26.45 16.48
C LEU A 61 21.04 -26.69 15.92
N SER A 62 20.26 -27.58 16.56
CA SER A 62 18.85 -27.81 16.19
C SER A 62 17.98 -26.58 16.42
N PHE A 63 18.14 -25.89 17.56
CA PHE A 63 17.40 -24.66 17.84
C PHE A 63 17.70 -23.56 16.81
N LEU A 64 18.98 -23.36 16.47
CA LEU A 64 19.40 -22.39 15.45
C LEU A 64 18.81 -22.75 14.08
N ALA A 65 18.93 -24.01 13.66
CA ALA A 65 18.36 -24.50 12.41
C ALA A 65 16.84 -24.29 12.36
N ASN A 66 16.12 -24.69 13.41
CA ASN A 66 14.67 -24.59 13.51
C ASN A 66 14.19 -23.14 13.49
N SER A 67 14.90 -22.25 14.18
CA SER A 67 14.62 -20.81 14.19
C SER A 67 14.78 -20.21 12.80
N CYS A 68 15.88 -20.55 12.11
CA CYS A 68 16.13 -20.10 10.74
C CYS A 68 15.08 -20.61 9.74
N PHE A 69 14.69 -21.88 9.82
CA PHE A 69 13.66 -22.43 8.91
C PHE A 69 12.27 -21.89 9.22
N CYS A 70 11.92 -21.72 10.48
CA CYS A 70 10.65 -21.10 10.88
C CYS A 70 10.58 -19.64 10.39
N PHE A 71 11.65 -18.88 10.58
CA PHE A 71 11.76 -17.51 10.06
C PHE A 71 11.66 -17.46 8.53
N ALA A 72 12.37 -18.35 7.83
CA ALA A 72 12.30 -18.47 6.37
C ALA A 72 10.89 -18.86 5.90
N TRP A 73 10.19 -19.75 6.60
CA TRP A 73 8.83 -20.18 6.29
C TRP A 73 7.80 -19.07 6.48
N CYS A 74 7.88 -18.36 7.61
CA CYS A 74 7.00 -17.23 7.94
C CYS A 74 7.11 -16.12 6.88
N LEU A 75 8.32 -15.81 6.42
CA LEU A 75 8.58 -14.81 5.38
C LEU A 75 8.35 -15.33 3.94
N SER A 76 8.28 -16.64 3.73
CA SER A 76 8.04 -17.21 2.39
C SER A 76 6.60 -17.01 1.93
N SER A 77 6.43 -16.58 0.68
CA SER A 77 5.11 -16.43 0.06
C SER A 77 4.43 -17.81 -0.08
N PRO A 78 3.09 -17.93 -0.04
CA PRO A 78 2.44 -19.25 -0.08
C PRO A 78 2.65 -20.08 -1.35
N ARG A 79 3.09 -19.47 -2.47
CA ARG A 79 3.57 -20.21 -3.64
C ARG A 79 5.00 -20.75 -3.48
N ARG A 80 5.77 -20.21 -2.53
CA ARG A 80 7.15 -20.59 -2.17
C ARG A 80 7.24 -21.30 -0.81
N ARG A 81 6.14 -21.42 -0.07
CA ARG A 81 6.00 -22.28 1.11
C ARG A 81 5.98 -23.72 0.65
N HIS A 82 7.16 -24.22 0.33
CA HIS A 82 7.29 -25.60 -0.05
C HIS A 82 7.33 -26.45 1.21
N PRO A 83 6.48 -27.50 1.32
CA PRO A 83 6.35 -28.31 2.53
C PRO A 83 7.67 -28.87 3.08
N TYR A 84 8.72 -28.90 2.25
CA TYR A 84 10.07 -29.32 2.65
C TYR A 84 10.62 -28.52 3.84
N MET A 85 10.22 -27.25 4.03
CA MET A 85 10.65 -26.46 5.20
C MET A 85 10.04 -26.92 6.52
N VAL A 86 8.79 -27.37 6.47
CA VAL A 86 8.12 -27.96 7.63
C VAL A 86 8.72 -29.32 7.91
N TRP A 87 9.02 -30.11 6.87
CA TRP A 87 9.74 -31.36 7.01
C TRP A 87 11.15 -31.16 7.58
N LEU A 88 11.90 -30.16 7.12
CA LEU A 88 13.21 -29.79 7.65
C LEU A 88 13.16 -29.48 9.14
N TRP A 89 12.22 -28.63 9.54
CA TRP A 89 11.98 -28.31 10.94
C TRP A 89 11.59 -29.56 11.74
N ALA A 90 10.70 -30.39 11.21
CA ALA A 90 10.21 -31.59 11.89
C ALA A 90 11.33 -32.64 12.08
N PHE A 91 12.10 -32.96 11.03
CA PHE A 91 13.21 -33.91 11.12
C PHE A 91 14.35 -33.39 12.00
N SER A 92 14.64 -32.09 11.93
CA SER A 92 15.61 -31.43 12.83
C SER A 92 15.18 -31.53 14.30
N ALA A 93 13.92 -31.17 14.60
CA ALA A 93 13.36 -31.26 15.95
C ALA A 93 13.29 -32.71 16.44
N LEU A 94 12.89 -33.66 15.59
CA LEU A 94 12.85 -35.08 15.91
C LEU A 94 14.24 -35.62 16.21
N SER A 95 15.25 -35.27 15.40
CA SER A 95 16.63 -35.74 15.59
C SER A 95 17.27 -35.28 16.89
N ALA A 96 16.97 -34.05 17.33
CA ALA A 96 17.56 -33.48 18.53
C ALA A 96 16.72 -33.75 19.78
N HIS A 97 15.43 -33.40 19.77
CA HIS A 97 14.56 -33.50 20.94
C HIS A 97 13.87 -34.86 21.04
N GLY A 98 13.37 -35.39 19.92
CA GLY A 98 12.64 -36.66 19.90
C GLY A 98 13.54 -37.85 20.23
N VAL A 99 14.71 -37.93 19.60
CA VAL A 99 15.70 -38.98 19.89
C VAL A 99 16.23 -38.85 21.32
N ASP A 100 16.54 -37.63 21.78
CA ASP A 100 17.01 -37.40 23.15
C ASP A 100 15.96 -37.83 24.19
N PHE A 101 14.68 -37.48 23.98
CA PHE A 101 13.59 -37.93 24.83
C PHE A 101 13.42 -39.45 24.81
N TRP A 102 13.43 -40.07 23.63
CA TRP A 102 13.24 -41.53 23.50
C TRP A 102 14.29 -42.31 24.30
N PHE A 103 15.55 -41.92 24.18
CA PHE A 103 16.63 -42.54 24.91
C PHE A 103 16.65 -42.14 26.39
N ASN A 104 16.05 -41.02 26.79
CA ASN A 104 15.97 -40.56 28.19
C ASN A 104 14.57 -40.69 28.83
N ARG A 105 13.68 -41.49 28.24
CA ARG A 105 12.26 -41.59 28.66
C ARG A 105 12.06 -42.02 30.12
N HIS A 106 13.03 -42.72 30.69
CA HIS A 106 13.06 -43.16 32.08
C HIS A 106 13.07 -41.99 33.09
N LEU A 107 13.50 -40.79 32.69
CA LEU A 107 13.50 -39.58 33.54
C LEU A 107 12.10 -38.98 33.74
N GLY A 108 11.13 -39.34 32.89
CA GLY A 108 9.81 -38.71 32.84
C GLY A 108 9.81 -37.35 32.11
N PHE A 109 8.68 -36.98 31.51
CA PHE A 109 8.58 -35.81 30.61
C PHE A 109 8.93 -34.48 31.30
N LYS A 110 8.43 -34.24 32.52
CA LYS A 110 8.66 -32.98 33.26
C LYS A 110 10.15 -32.76 33.55
N ASN A 111 10.85 -33.81 33.99
CA ASN A 111 12.27 -33.74 34.33
C ASN A 111 13.14 -33.61 33.08
N TRP A 112 12.75 -34.30 31.99
CA TRP A 112 13.41 -34.14 30.70
C TRP A 112 13.32 -32.70 30.17
N VAL A 113 12.13 -32.08 30.22
CA VAL A 113 11.93 -30.68 29.80
C VAL A 113 12.81 -29.73 30.63
N SER A 114 12.83 -29.89 31.96
CA SER A 114 13.68 -29.09 32.85
C SER A 114 15.16 -29.21 32.49
N ALA A 115 15.64 -30.43 32.22
CA ALA A 115 17.01 -30.69 31.80
C ALA A 115 17.34 -30.04 30.44
N VAL A 116 16.43 -30.10 29.47
CA VAL A 116 16.60 -29.46 28.15
C VAL A 116 16.63 -27.93 28.29
N ILE A 117 15.76 -27.34 29.11
CA ILE A 117 15.74 -25.88 29.34
C ILE A 117 17.07 -25.42 29.95
N ARG A 118 17.61 -26.16 30.93
CA ARG A 118 18.90 -25.86 31.55
C ARG A 118 20.06 -25.92 30.55
N ASP A 119 20.06 -26.91 29.66
CA ASP A 119 21.13 -27.07 28.65
C ASP A 119 21.06 -25.99 27.54
N VAL A 120 19.87 -25.39 27.32
CA VAL A 120 19.62 -24.36 26.30
C VAL A 120 19.72 -22.92 26.84
N SER A 121 19.38 -22.66 28.12
CA SER A 121 19.21 -21.31 28.69
C SER A 121 20.48 -20.47 28.88
N HIS A 122 21.68 -21.05 28.78
CA HIS A 122 22.94 -20.29 28.79
C HIS A 122 23.22 -19.60 27.45
N PHE A 123 22.45 -18.55 27.12
CA PHE A 123 22.68 -17.62 26.01
C PHE A 123 23.27 -16.26 26.49
N SER A 124 23.55 -16.11 27.80
CA SER A 124 24.10 -14.85 28.33
C SER A 124 25.59 -14.71 27.97
N LEU A 125 25.93 -13.61 27.30
CA LEU A 125 27.29 -13.13 27.01
C LEU A 125 27.97 -12.52 28.27
N THR A 126 27.66 -13.02 29.46
CA THR A 126 28.25 -12.55 30.72
C THR A 126 28.94 -13.69 31.44
N GLU A 127 30.23 -13.47 31.68
CA GLU A 127 31.19 -14.18 32.53
C GLU A 127 30.85 -15.61 32.96
N ALA A 128 31.70 -16.53 32.50
CA ALA A 128 31.89 -17.84 33.09
C ALA A 128 32.19 -17.71 34.60
N LYS A 129 31.17 -17.91 35.43
CA LYS A 129 31.35 -18.09 36.87
C LYS A 129 31.43 -19.58 37.16
N LYS A 130 32.57 -19.95 37.75
CA LYS A 130 32.96 -21.24 38.34
C LYS A 130 31.77 -22.00 38.92
N ASP A 131 31.34 -23.06 38.24
CA ASP A 131 30.58 -24.18 38.81
C ASP A 131 30.87 -25.49 38.04
N GLU A 132 31.96 -25.56 37.28
CA GLU A 132 32.25 -26.69 36.37
C GLU A 132 33.08 -27.85 36.98
N ASP A 133 33.47 -27.81 38.26
CA ASP A 133 34.28 -28.88 38.88
C ASP A 133 33.54 -29.60 40.03
N LEU A 134 32.43 -30.27 39.72
CA LEU A 134 31.92 -31.36 40.55
C LEU A 134 31.90 -32.64 39.71
N VAL A 135 33.11 -33.13 39.39
CA VAL A 135 33.31 -34.52 39.03
C VAL A 135 33.05 -35.32 40.30
N VAL A 136 31.87 -35.95 40.41
CA VAL A 136 31.65 -36.98 41.42
C VAL A 136 32.69 -38.06 41.14
N VAL A 137 33.71 -38.13 42.01
CA VAL A 137 34.72 -39.18 41.97
C VAL A 137 34.09 -40.42 42.58
N GLU A 138 33.45 -41.24 41.74
CA GLU A 138 33.19 -42.63 42.11
C GLU A 138 34.55 -43.32 42.32
N THR A 139 34.75 -43.94 43.48
CA THR A 139 35.96 -44.70 43.81
C THR A 139 36.12 -45.88 42.84
N GLU A 140 37.35 -46.26 42.51
CA GLU A 140 37.63 -47.31 41.50
C GLU A 140 36.91 -48.64 41.77
N ASP A 141 36.54 -48.91 43.02
CA ASP A 141 35.86 -50.13 43.45
C ASP A 141 34.34 -50.19 43.11
N GLU A 142 33.73 -49.11 42.61
CA GLU A 142 32.27 -49.05 42.34
C GLU A 142 31.88 -49.06 40.84
N VAL A 143 32.83 -48.95 39.90
CA VAL A 143 32.51 -48.80 38.47
C VAL A 143 32.63 -50.12 37.71
N ASN A 144 31.48 -50.75 37.43
CA ASN A 144 31.41 -51.97 36.62
C ASN A 144 31.69 -51.69 35.11
N GLY A 145 32.77 -52.24 34.58
CA GLY A 145 33.19 -52.09 33.18
C GLY A 145 32.16 -52.58 32.14
N GLU A 146 31.36 -53.60 32.46
CA GLU A 146 30.27 -54.06 31.58
C GLU A 146 29.15 -53.01 31.48
N THR A 147 28.85 -52.33 32.59
CA THR A 147 27.86 -51.24 32.62
C THR A 147 28.31 -50.08 31.73
N VAL A 148 29.58 -49.69 31.82
CA VAL A 148 30.16 -48.63 30.98
C VAL A 148 30.08 -48.99 29.50
N GLN A 149 30.44 -50.21 29.10
CA GLN A 149 30.32 -50.66 27.72
C GLN A 149 28.87 -50.65 27.19
N ARG A 150 27.91 -51.06 28.03
CA ARG A 150 26.48 -51.02 27.68
C ARG A 150 25.98 -49.59 27.50
N GLU A 151 26.42 -48.66 28.34
CA GLU A 151 26.09 -47.24 28.21
C GLU A 151 26.72 -46.62 26.96
N MET A 152 27.97 -46.93 26.66
CA MET A 152 28.63 -46.51 25.42
C MET A 152 27.87 -47.02 24.19
N GLY A 153 27.41 -48.27 24.20
CA GLY A 153 26.59 -48.84 23.12
C GLY A 153 25.25 -48.11 22.95
N ARG A 154 24.58 -47.76 24.05
CA ARG A 154 23.33 -46.99 24.04
C ARG A 154 23.55 -45.58 23.48
N GLU A 155 24.60 -44.89 23.91
CA GLU A 155 24.93 -43.53 23.46
C GLU A 155 25.36 -43.52 21.98
N ARG A 156 26.09 -44.55 21.55
CA ARG A 156 26.47 -44.73 20.15
C ARG A 156 25.24 -44.91 19.26
N ASN A 157 24.25 -45.68 19.70
CA ASN A 157 23.01 -45.89 18.96
C ASN A 157 22.17 -44.61 18.90
N LEU A 158 22.10 -43.84 19.99
CA LEU A 158 21.46 -42.53 20.03
C LEU A 158 22.06 -41.60 18.97
N HIS A 159 23.39 -41.50 18.92
CA HIS A 159 24.08 -40.65 17.95
C HIS A 159 23.96 -41.15 16.50
N ARG A 160 23.89 -42.47 16.26
CA ARG A 160 23.62 -43.04 14.93
C ARG A 160 22.23 -42.67 14.42
N VAL A 161 21.20 -42.82 15.26
CA VAL A 161 19.81 -42.47 14.91
C VAL A 161 19.70 -40.96 14.67
N ARG A 162 20.34 -40.15 15.52
CA ARG A 162 20.40 -38.70 15.34
C ARG A 162 21.07 -38.31 14.03
N ALA A 163 22.24 -38.88 13.71
CA ALA A 163 22.96 -38.61 12.47
C ALA A 163 22.14 -38.99 11.22
N TRP A 164 21.41 -40.09 11.28
CA TRP A 164 20.54 -40.52 10.18
C TRP A 164 19.37 -39.55 9.96
N LEU A 165 18.65 -39.18 11.03
CA LEU A 165 17.53 -38.24 10.95
C LEU A 165 17.97 -36.82 10.55
N SER A 166 19.08 -36.33 11.11
CA SER A 166 19.62 -35.01 10.73
C SER A 166 20.21 -35.02 9.31
N GLY A 167 20.75 -36.15 8.84
CA GLY A 167 21.23 -36.35 7.47
C GLY A 167 20.10 -36.34 6.43
N ILE A 168 18.94 -36.92 6.76
CA ILE A 168 17.72 -36.79 5.94
C ILE A 168 17.30 -35.32 5.86
N ALA A 169 17.27 -34.60 6.99
CA ALA A 169 16.97 -33.18 7.00
C ALA A 169 17.97 -32.39 6.14
N LEU A 170 19.28 -32.61 6.29
CA LEU A 170 20.32 -31.97 5.49
C LEU A 170 20.10 -32.19 3.98
N SER A 171 19.79 -33.42 3.58
CA SER A 171 19.55 -33.78 2.18
C SER A 171 18.35 -33.01 1.59
N ILE A 172 17.25 -32.94 2.33
CA ILE A 172 16.07 -32.14 1.97
C ILE A 172 16.43 -30.65 1.84
N GLY A 173 17.28 -30.15 2.74
CA GLY A 173 17.73 -28.76 2.79
C GLY A 173 18.56 -28.37 1.58
N ILE A 174 19.48 -29.25 1.17
CA ILE A 174 20.29 -29.07 -0.03
C ILE A 174 19.38 -29.02 -1.26
N VAL A 175 18.50 -30.02 -1.47
CA VAL A 175 17.57 -30.04 -2.61
C VAL A 175 16.69 -28.78 -2.66
N GLY A 176 16.21 -28.32 -1.49
CA GLY A 176 15.43 -27.09 -1.36
C GLY A 176 16.15 -25.81 -1.79
N LEU A 177 17.47 -25.72 -1.55
CA LEU A 177 18.31 -24.58 -1.98
C LEU A 177 18.53 -24.56 -3.50
N TRP A 178 18.65 -25.73 -4.13
CA TRP A 178 18.80 -25.86 -5.58
C TRP A 178 17.50 -25.54 -6.33
N GLY A 179 16.33 -25.94 -5.79
CA GLY A 179 15.02 -25.59 -6.35
C GLY A 179 14.76 -24.08 -6.43
N ASP A 180 15.20 -23.31 -5.42
CA ASP A 180 15.10 -21.85 -5.45
C ASP A 180 15.98 -21.22 -6.54
N LYS A 181 17.18 -21.78 -6.79
CA LYS A 181 18.07 -21.34 -7.88
C LYS A 181 17.46 -21.63 -9.26
N LEU A 182 16.86 -22.81 -9.44
CA LEU A 182 16.13 -23.17 -10.66
C LEU A 182 14.94 -22.23 -10.93
N TYR A 183 14.20 -21.84 -9.87
CA TYR A 183 13.13 -20.85 -9.99
C TYR A 183 13.67 -19.47 -10.42
N ILE A 184 14.75 -18.99 -9.81
CA ILE A 184 15.38 -17.71 -10.21
C ILE A 184 15.85 -17.79 -11.67
N LEU A 185 16.50 -18.88 -12.05
CA LEU A 185 16.94 -19.13 -13.42
C LEU A 185 15.75 -19.12 -14.39
N PHE A 186 14.64 -19.79 -14.05
CA PHE A 186 13.41 -19.79 -14.84
C PHE A 186 12.82 -18.38 -15.06
N HIS A 187 12.83 -17.51 -14.05
CA HIS A 187 12.36 -16.13 -14.22
C HIS A 187 13.30 -15.28 -15.06
N ILE A 188 14.62 -15.48 -14.92
CA ILE A 188 15.62 -14.80 -15.74
C ILE A 188 15.47 -15.23 -17.20
N THR A 189 15.42 -16.54 -17.47
CA THR A 189 15.28 -17.06 -18.84
C THR A 189 13.95 -16.61 -19.46
N ARG A 190 12.84 -16.66 -18.72
CA ARG A 190 11.55 -16.16 -19.20
C ARG A 190 11.58 -14.66 -19.53
N SER A 191 12.30 -13.86 -18.75
CA SER A 191 12.45 -12.42 -19.02
C SER A 191 13.28 -12.15 -20.29
N LEU A 192 14.36 -12.91 -20.49
CA LEU A 192 15.25 -12.80 -21.65
C LEU A 192 14.61 -13.35 -22.95
N LEU A 193 13.77 -14.38 -22.83
CA LEU A 193 13.03 -14.99 -23.93
C LEU A 193 11.66 -14.33 -24.18
N SER A 194 11.31 -13.29 -23.42
CA SER A 194 10.03 -12.59 -23.60
C SER A 194 9.96 -11.91 -24.97
N PRO A 195 8.85 -12.00 -25.70
CA PRO A 195 8.63 -11.25 -26.94
C PRO A 195 8.78 -9.72 -26.74
N LEU A 196 8.54 -9.25 -25.52
CA LEU A 196 8.61 -7.84 -25.14
C LEU A 196 10.02 -7.40 -24.68
N ARG A 197 11.05 -8.26 -24.78
CA ARG A 197 12.44 -8.02 -24.29
C ARG A 197 13.06 -6.71 -24.76
N PHE A 198 12.65 -6.23 -25.94
CA PHE A 198 13.18 -5.02 -26.56
C PHE A 198 12.61 -3.72 -25.98
N ILE A 199 11.52 -3.78 -25.22
CA ILE A 199 10.94 -2.58 -24.60
C ILE A 199 11.94 -2.00 -23.60
N PRO A 200 12.36 -0.72 -23.78
CA PRO A 200 13.35 -0.10 -22.95
C PRO A 200 12.83 0.20 -21.55
N GLY A 201 13.74 0.45 -20.61
CA GLY A 201 13.43 0.79 -19.23
C GLY A 201 14.59 0.47 -18.30
N PRO A 202 14.45 0.77 -17.00
CA PRO A 202 15.48 0.49 -15.99
C PRO A 202 15.84 -1.00 -15.96
N PHE A 203 17.13 -1.32 -15.91
CA PHE A 203 17.63 -2.70 -16.03
C PHE A 203 16.95 -3.67 -15.05
N TRP A 204 16.87 -3.28 -13.77
CA TRP A 204 16.27 -4.12 -12.73
C TRP A 204 14.76 -4.33 -12.86
N ALA A 205 14.05 -3.42 -13.56
CA ALA A 205 12.63 -3.56 -13.86
C ALA A 205 12.34 -4.78 -14.75
N ARG A 206 13.34 -5.28 -15.48
CA ARG A 206 13.19 -6.48 -16.33
C ARG A 206 12.96 -7.76 -15.53
N PHE A 207 13.53 -7.85 -14.33
CA PHE A 207 13.59 -9.09 -13.57
C PHE A 207 12.64 -9.10 -12.37
N SER A 208 12.30 -7.93 -11.83
CA SER A 208 11.46 -7.85 -10.63
C SER A 208 10.69 -6.54 -10.56
N ASN A 209 9.49 -6.60 -9.98
CA ASN A 209 8.74 -5.40 -9.58
C ASN A 209 9.41 -4.66 -8.39
N LEU A 210 10.48 -5.21 -7.80
CA LEU A 210 11.14 -4.61 -6.62
C LEU A 210 11.74 -3.24 -6.94
N TRP A 211 12.23 -3.06 -8.17
CA TRP A 211 12.70 -1.76 -8.62
C TRP A 211 11.57 -0.72 -8.54
N TYR A 212 10.39 -1.05 -9.11
CA TYR A 212 9.22 -0.18 -9.08
C TYR A 212 8.72 0.06 -7.67
N PHE A 213 8.60 -0.98 -6.85
CA PHE A 213 8.26 -0.88 -5.43
C PHE A 213 9.18 0.11 -4.69
N ASN A 214 10.50 0.00 -4.89
CA ASN A 214 11.45 0.91 -4.26
C ASN A 214 11.32 2.35 -4.77
N ARG A 215 10.91 2.56 -6.02
CA ARG A 215 10.62 3.91 -6.55
C ARG A 215 9.34 4.50 -5.97
N LEU A 216 8.27 3.71 -5.89
CA LEU A 216 7.03 4.14 -5.23
C LEU A 216 7.25 4.51 -3.76
N ARG A 217 8.06 3.73 -3.03
CA ARG A 217 8.40 4.01 -1.63
C ARG A 217 9.08 5.38 -1.41
N LYS A 218 9.70 5.96 -2.44
CA LYS A 218 10.31 7.30 -2.36
C LYS A 218 9.31 8.44 -2.52
N GLY A 219 8.07 8.15 -2.92
CA GLY A 219 6.98 9.13 -2.96
C GLY A 219 7.11 10.23 -4.01
N ARG A 220 7.83 10.01 -5.12
CA ARG A 220 8.04 11.02 -6.20
C ARG A 220 7.98 10.43 -7.61
N PHE A 221 7.13 9.42 -7.79
CA PHE A 221 7.16 8.62 -9.02
C PHE A 221 6.63 9.37 -10.25
N GLU A 222 5.79 10.39 -10.06
CA GLU A 222 5.27 11.26 -11.11
C GLU A 222 6.40 11.92 -11.90
N HIS A 223 7.36 12.55 -11.21
CA HIS A 223 8.53 13.16 -11.83
C HIS A 223 9.50 12.12 -12.38
N GLU A 224 9.74 11.01 -11.65
CA GLU A 224 10.58 9.92 -12.16
C GLU A 224 10.00 9.33 -13.45
N ASN A 225 8.68 9.17 -13.56
CA ASN A 225 8.03 8.58 -14.74
C ASN A 225 8.13 9.50 -15.96
N ILE A 226 7.98 10.82 -15.79
CA ILE A 226 8.24 11.82 -16.84
C ILE A 226 9.69 11.67 -17.35
N ALA A 227 10.67 11.67 -16.44
CA ALA A 227 12.08 11.56 -16.79
C ALA A 227 12.41 10.23 -17.51
N LEU A 228 11.73 9.14 -17.14
CA LEU A 228 11.87 7.86 -17.83
C LEU A 228 11.33 7.89 -19.26
N HIS A 229 10.20 8.54 -19.51
CA HIS A 229 9.66 8.70 -20.86
C HIS A 229 10.55 9.62 -21.72
N GLN A 230 11.09 10.69 -21.15
CA GLN A 230 12.08 11.53 -21.83
C GLN A 230 13.35 10.73 -22.23
N LYS A 231 13.77 9.77 -21.41
CA LYS A 231 14.96 8.95 -21.66
C LYS A 231 14.73 7.78 -22.61
N TYR A 232 13.61 7.07 -22.48
CA TYR A 232 13.38 5.77 -23.13
C TYR A 232 12.30 5.81 -24.22
N GLY A 233 11.56 6.91 -24.34
CA GLY A 233 10.52 7.10 -25.34
C GLY A 233 9.12 6.69 -24.87
N PRO A 234 8.20 6.38 -25.81
CA PRO A 234 6.76 6.31 -25.54
C PRO A 234 6.29 5.09 -24.76
N ILE A 235 7.10 4.02 -24.72
CA ILE A 235 6.81 2.80 -23.94
C ILE A 235 8.00 2.51 -23.03
N VAL A 236 7.75 2.52 -21.71
CA VAL A 236 8.78 2.26 -20.69
C VAL A 236 8.40 1.06 -19.83
N ARG A 237 9.32 0.11 -19.70
CA ARG A 237 9.19 -1.02 -18.77
C ARG A 237 9.44 -0.58 -17.33
N LEU A 238 8.45 -0.75 -16.46
CA LEU A 238 8.53 -0.51 -15.01
C LEU A 238 8.60 -1.80 -14.19
N GLY A 239 8.18 -2.93 -14.76
CA GLY A 239 8.32 -4.26 -14.15
C GLY A 239 8.29 -5.36 -15.23
N PRO A 240 8.45 -6.65 -14.87
CA PRO A 240 8.53 -7.73 -15.86
C PRO A 240 7.32 -7.83 -16.78
N LYS A 241 6.14 -7.38 -16.31
CA LYS A 241 4.89 -7.28 -17.07
C LYS A 241 4.21 -5.91 -16.96
N HIS A 242 4.92 -4.87 -16.49
CA HIS A 242 4.34 -3.55 -16.24
C HIS A 242 4.98 -2.52 -17.17
N TYR A 243 4.17 -1.84 -17.97
CA TYR A 243 4.63 -0.89 -18.97
C TYR A 243 3.89 0.44 -18.87
N SER A 244 4.64 1.52 -18.68
CA SER A 244 4.13 2.89 -18.76
C SER A 244 4.10 3.34 -20.21
N ILE A 245 3.00 3.96 -20.61
CA ILE A 245 2.74 4.45 -21.97
C ILE A 245 2.53 5.97 -21.92
N SER A 246 3.04 6.71 -22.91
CA SER A 246 2.78 8.17 -23.04
C SER A 246 2.02 8.55 -24.32
N ASP A 247 1.81 7.59 -25.22
CA ASP A 247 1.24 7.80 -26.55
C ASP A 247 -0.27 8.12 -26.53
N ALA A 248 -0.67 9.21 -27.20
CA ALA A 248 -2.06 9.67 -27.28
C ALA A 248 -3.02 8.68 -27.96
N THR A 249 -2.56 7.99 -29.02
CA THR A 249 -3.41 7.00 -29.73
C THR A 249 -3.77 5.82 -28.83
N SER A 250 -2.85 5.46 -27.93
CA SER A 250 -3.02 4.39 -26.94
C SER A 250 -3.98 4.77 -25.81
N VAL A 251 -4.12 6.05 -25.47
CA VAL A 251 -5.06 6.53 -24.43
C VAL A 251 -6.48 6.09 -24.75
N LYS A 252 -6.96 6.37 -25.97
CA LYS A 252 -8.33 6.03 -26.40
C LYS A 252 -8.53 4.51 -26.44
N LYS A 253 -7.51 3.75 -26.86
CA LYS A 253 -7.59 2.28 -26.90
C LYS A 253 -7.67 1.66 -25.51
N ILE A 254 -6.86 2.14 -24.56
CA ILE A 254 -6.77 1.58 -23.21
C ILE A 254 -7.94 2.04 -22.34
N TYR A 255 -8.31 3.32 -22.38
CA TYR A 255 -9.29 3.91 -21.47
C TYR A 255 -10.60 4.35 -22.10
N GLY A 256 -10.72 4.31 -23.43
CA GLY A 256 -11.90 4.83 -24.13
C GLY A 256 -13.19 4.06 -23.85
N PRO A 257 -14.34 4.63 -24.28
CA PRO A 257 -15.63 3.95 -24.20
C PRO A 257 -15.58 2.56 -24.86
N GLY A 258 -16.17 1.55 -24.21
CA GLY A 258 -16.18 0.17 -24.71
C GLY A 258 -14.84 -0.58 -24.59
N SER A 259 -13.81 0.02 -23.97
CA SER A 259 -12.53 -0.65 -23.75
C SER A 259 -12.69 -1.98 -22.99
N LYS A 260 -12.03 -3.03 -23.51
CA LYS A 260 -11.95 -4.36 -22.89
C LYS A 260 -10.82 -4.49 -21.87
N PHE A 261 -10.05 -3.41 -21.67
CA PHE A 261 -8.94 -3.39 -20.73
C PHE A 261 -9.47 -3.27 -19.29
N ALA A 262 -9.48 -4.40 -18.58
CA ALA A 262 -9.91 -4.43 -17.17
C ALA A 262 -8.88 -3.74 -16.26
N LYS A 263 -9.32 -3.27 -15.08
CA LYS A 263 -8.39 -2.85 -14.02
C LYS A 263 -7.45 -4.01 -13.64
N SER A 264 -6.17 -3.70 -13.48
CA SER A 264 -5.18 -4.72 -13.11
C SER A 264 -5.36 -5.19 -11.67
N ALA A 265 -4.66 -6.28 -11.31
CA ALA A 265 -4.65 -6.79 -9.94
C ALA A 265 -4.07 -5.78 -8.92
N TRP A 266 -3.38 -4.71 -9.37
CA TRP A 266 -2.94 -3.63 -8.49
C TRP A 266 -4.09 -2.98 -7.71
N TYR A 267 -5.31 -2.97 -8.28
CA TYR A 267 -6.49 -2.42 -7.61
C TYR A 267 -7.06 -3.33 -6.50
N ASP A 268 -6.67 -4.60 -6.43
CA ASP A 268 -7.20 -5.52 -5.41
C ASP A 268 -6.76 -5.16 -3.98
N SER A 269 -5.67 -4.40 -3.82
CA SER A 269 -5.24 -3.86 -2.53
C SER A 269 -6.09 -2.70 -2.00
N TRP A 270 -6.95 -2.13 -2.86
CA TRP A 270 -7.80 -0.96 -2.57
C TRP A 270 -9.17 -1.32 -1.98
N LYS A 271 -9.47 -2.61 -1.84
CA LYS A 271 -10.71 -3.13 -1.24
C LYS A 271 -10.41 -4.03 -0.06
N HIS A 272 -11.43 -4.30 0.75
CA HIS A 272 -11.33 -5.39 1.72
C HIS A 272 -11.28 -6.73 0.95
N PRO A 273 -10.44 -7.72 1.34
CA PRO A 273 -10.28 -8.97 0.57
C PRO A 273 -11.58 -9.74 0.29
N ALA A 274 -12.56 -9.63 1.20
CA ALA A 274 -13.86 -10.29 1.11
C ALA A 274 -14.98 -9.42 0.51
N GLN A 275 -14.68 -8.21 0.03
CA GLN A 275 -15.69 -7.27 -0.48
C GLN A 275 -15.27 -6.74 -1.85
N TRP A 276 -16.24 -6.28 -2.64
CA TRP A 276 -16.00 -5.50 -3.85
C TRP A 276 -16.40 -4.04 -3.62
N THR A 277 -15.81 -3.14 -4.41
CA THR A 277 -16.12 -1.71 -4.38
C THR A 277 -16.11 -1.20 -5.82
N VAL A 278 -16.93 -0.19 -6.14
CA VAL A 278 -17.00 0.36 -7.50
C VAL A 278 -15.63 0.83 -7.98
N PHE A 279 -14.85 1.46 -7.10
CA PHE A 279 -13.50 1.92 -7.45
C PHE A 279 -12.57 0.78 -7.85
N SER A 280 -12.47 -0.29 -7.05
CA SER A 280 -11.49 -1.35 -7.29
C SER A 280 -11.97 -2.45 -8.24
N ASP A 281 -13.23 -2.40 -8.68
CA ASP A 281 -13.85 -3.52 -9.37
C ASP A 281 -13.17 -3.81 -10.72
N ARG A 282 -12.68 -5.03 -10.85
CA ARG A 282 -11.99 -5.51 -12.06
C ARG A 282 -12.98 -6.11 -13.05
N ASP A 283 -14.14 -6.55 -12.59
CA ASP A 283 -15.21 -7.04 -13.45
C ASP A 283 -15.82 -5.85 -14.22
N ILE A 284 -15.74 -5.90 -15.54
CA ILE A 284 -16.21 -4.81 -16.41
C ILE A 284 -17.75 -4.73 -16.39
N LYS A 285 -18.44 -5.89 -16.36
CA LYS A 285 -19.90 -5.95 -16.42
C LYS A 285 -20.51 -5.50 -15.09
N ARG A 286 -20.08 -6.09 -13.97
CA ARG A 286 -20.55 -5.69 -12.64
C ARG A 286 -20.30 -4.21 -12.39
N HIS A 287 -19.10 -3.72 -12.70
CA HIS A 287 -18.80 -2.30 -12.59
C HIS A 287 -19.75 -1.43 -13.42
N ALA A 288 -20.00 -1.78 -14.69
CA ALA A 288 -20.88 -1.00 -15.56
C ALA A 288 -22.32 -0.96 -15.03
N GLU A 289 -22.84 -2.11 -14.57
CA GLU A 289 -24.17 -2.22 -13.97
C GLU A 289 -24.28 -1.40 -12.69
N THR A 290 -23.35 -1.58 -11.73
CA THR A 290 -23.36 -0.83 -10.47
C THR A 290 -23.20 0.67 -10.73
N ARG A 291 -22.30 1.07 -11.64
CA ARG A 291 -22.14 2.47 -12.03
C ARG A 291 -23.45 3.04 -12.59
N LYS A 292 -24.12 2.33 -13.50
CA LYS A 292 -25.39 2.77 -14.09
C LYS A 292 -26.46 2.98 -13.01
N ARG A 293 -26.50 2.15 -11.96
CA ARG A 293 -27.45 2.28 -10.84
C ARG A 293 -27.29 3.60 -10.07
N PHE A 294 -26.06 4.09 -9.89
CA PHE A 294 -25.78 5.19 -8.97
C PHE A 294 -25.28 6.48 -9.64
N THR A 295 -25.06 6.50 -10.96
CA THR A 295 -24.54 7.69 -11.67
C THR A 295 -25.44 8.92 -11.51
N SER A 296 -26.76 8.75 -11.39
CA SER A 296 -27.70 9.86 -11.17
C SER A 296 -27.48 10.59 -9.85
N LEU A 297 -26.91 9.95 -8.84
CA LEU A 297 -26.57 10.60 -7.56
C LEU A 297 -25.36 11.54 -7.69
N TYR A 298 -24.60 11.44 -8.77
CA TYR A 298 -23.44 12.28 -9.06
C TYR A 298 -23.66 13.22 -10.26
N SER A 299 -24.89 13.33 -10.76
CA SER A 299 -25.23 14.21 -11.87
C SER A 299 -25.25 15.68 -11.47
N MET A 300 -25.18 16.57 -12.45
CA MET A 300 -25.36 18.01 -12.26
C MET A 300 -26.70 18.36 -11.58
N THR A 301 -27.76 17.60 -11.86
CA THR A 301 -29.07 17.78 -11.19
C THR A 301 -29.02 17.46 -9.70
N SER A 302 -28.28 16.42 -9.31
CA SER A 302 -28.09 16.08 -7.89
C SER A 302 -27.25 17.11 -7.15
N LEU A 303 -26.30 17.76 -7.83
CA LEU A 303 -25.45 18.79 -7.23
C LEU A 303 -26.21 19.99 -6.67
N VAL A 304 -27.33 20.38 -7.29
CA VAL A 304 -28.16 21.49 -6.80
C VAL A 304 -28.63 21.24 -5.37
N HIS A 305 -28.92 19.98 -5.02
CA HIS A 305 -29.30 19.60 -3.66
C HIS A 305 -28.10 19.52 -2.71
N TYR A 306 -26.89 19.39 -3.25
CA TYR A 306 -25.66 19.28 -2.47
C TYR A 306 -24.99 20.62 -2.21
N GLU A 307 -25.25 21.62 -3.05
CA GLU A 307 -24.69 22.96 -2.95
C GLU A 307 -24.87 23.57 -1.54
N PRO A 308 -26.05 23.49 -0.89
CA PRO A 308 -26.20 24.02 0.47
C PRO A 308 -25.31 23.34 1.53
N PHE A 309 -24.96 22.06 1.34
CA PHE A 309 -24.01 21.38 2.22
C PHE A 309 -22.58 21.91 2.05
N VAL A 310 -22.22 22.31 0.83
CA VAL A 310 -20.92 22.93 0.50
C VAL A 310 -20.86 24.35 1.02
N ASP A 311 -21.95 25.12 0.89
CA ASP A 311 -22.08 26.49 1.39
C ASP A 311 -21.80 26.56 2.90
N HIS A 312 -22.50 25.74 3.69
CA HIS A 312 -22.31 25.68 5.13
C HIS A 312 -20.85 25.40 5.52
N CYS A 313 -20.16 24.50 4.82
CA CYS A 313 -18.75 24.23 5.11
C CYS A 313 -17.84 25.37 4.65
N ALA A 314 -18.17 26.06 3.56
CA ALA A 314 -17.41 27.21 3.06
C ALA A 314 -17.56 28.42 3.98
N ASP A 315 -18.74 28.63 4.57
CA ASP A 315 -18.99 29.65 5.59
C ASP A 315 -18.11 29.43 6.81
N LEU A 316 -18.18 28.23 7.39
CA LEU A 316 -17.38 27.86 8.56
C LEU A 316 -15.88 27.94 8.25
N PHE A 317 -15.45 27.56 7.05
CA PHE A 317 -14.04 27.67 6.70
C PHE A 317 -13.59 29.14 6.60
N SER A 318 -14.44 30.02 6.07
CA SER A 318 -14.16 31.46 6.01
C SER A 318 -14.13 32.10 7.40
N GLU A 319 -15.01 31.67 8.32
CA GLU A 319 -14.95 32.04 9.74
C GLU A 319 -13.60 31.65 10.37
N ARG A 320 -13.13 30.42 10.13
CA ARG A 320 -11.81 29.98 10.62
C ARG A 320 -10.65 30.79 10.05
N LEU A 321 -10.74 31.19 8.79
CA LEU A 321 -9.73 32.05 8.17
C LEU A 321 -9.74 33.46 8.76
N ASN A 322 -10.90 33.98 9.15
CA ASN A 322 -11.00 35.23 9.89
C ASN A 322 -10.31 35.13 11.26
N ASP A 323 -10.55 34.04 12.00
CA ASP A 323 -9.84 33.79 13.27
C ASP A 323 -8.31 33.82 13.07
N PHE A 324 -7.80 33.21 11.99
CA PHE A 324 -6.37 33.24 11.69
C PHE A 324 -5.87 34.63 11.30
N ALA A 325 -6.64 35.38 10.52
CA ALA A 325 -6.30 36.73 10.08
C ALA A 325 -6.20 37.69 11.28
N GLU A 326 -7.17 37.65 12.20
CA GLU A 326 -7.21 38.50 13.39
C GLU A 326 -6.04 38.20 14.35
N ASN A 327 -5.69 36.91 14.49
CA ASN A 327 -4.61 36.48 15.37
C ASN A 327 -3.22 36.56 14.72
N GLY A 328 -3.12 36.84 13.42
CA GLY A 328 -1.86 36.85 12.66
C GLY A 328 -1.10 35.52 12.65
N LYS A 329 -1.78 34.41 12.97
CA LYS A 329 -1.18 33.07 13.10
C LYS A 329 -0.94 32.43 11.75
N THR A 330 0.15 31.69 11.63
CA THR A 330 0.44 30.86 10.47
C THR A 330 -0.17 29.48 10.63
N PHE A 331 -0.62 28.88 9.54
CA PHE A 331 -1.24 27.54 9.54
C PHE A 331 -0.98 26.82 8.22
N ASP A 332 -1.11 25.48 8.23
CA ASP A 332 -1.03 24.67 7.01
C ASP A 332 -2.38 24.69 6.28
N ILE A 333 -2.48 25.48 5.21
CA ILE A 333 -3.74 25.59 4.45
C ILE A 333 -4.07 24.28 3.72
N GLY A 334 -3.08 23.47 3.35
CA GLY A 334 -3.30 22.16 2.75
C GLY A 334 -3.99 21.20 3.72
N TYR A 335 -3.61 21.27 5.00
CA TYR A 335 -4.29 20.53 6.07
C TYR A 335 -5.72 21.02 6.28
N TRP A 336 -5.96 22.34 6.30
CA TRP A 336 -7.30 22.89 6.43
C TRP A 336 -8.20 22.60 5.22
N PHE A 337 -7.65 22.56 4.00
CA PHE A 337 -8.38 22.05 2.83
C PHE A 337 -8.75 20.57 2.98
N GLN A 338 -7.93 19.78 3.68
CA GLN A 338 -8.28 18.40 4.01
C GLN A 338 -9.42 18.34 5.04
N CYS A 339 -9.38 19.17 6.07
CA CYS A 339 -10.50 19.31 7.03
C CYS A 339 -11.80 19.71 6.34
N TYR A 340 -11.74 20.73 5.47
CA TYR A 340 -12.85 21.18 4.64
C TYR A 340 -13.43 20.04 3.79
N ALA A 341 -12.60 19.33 3.02
CA ALA A 341 -13.07 18.26 2.16
C ALA A 341 -13.69 17.08 2.94
N PHE A 342 -13.17 16.76 4.13
CA PHE A 342 -13.76 15.74 5.01
C PHE A 342 -15.15 16.13 5.51
N ASP A 343 -15.33 17.38 5.94
CA ASP A 343 -16.63 17.85 6.41
C ASP A 343 -17.64 17.99 5.28
N VAL A 344 -17.22 18.50 4.11
CA VAL A 344 -18.09 18.59 2.93
C VAL A 344 -18.58 17.21 2.49
N ILE A 345 -17.68 16.23 2.33
CA ILE A 345 -18.11 14.91 1.89
C ILE A 345 -18.93 14.18 2.96
N GLY A 346 -18.65 14.44 4.25
CA GLY A 346 -19.49 13.96 5.34
C GLY A 346 -20.90 14.53 5.25
N ASN A 347 -21.02 15.84 5.05
CA ASN A 347 -22.28 16.54 4.96
C ASN A 347 -23.09 16.12 3.72
N ILE A 348 -22.46 16.06 2.54
CA ILE A 348 -23.11 15.54 1.32
C ILE A 348 -23.53 14.07 1.48
N THR A 349 -22.71 13.26 2.14
CA THR A 349 -22.96 11.81 2.19
C THR A 349 -24.00 11.44 3.23
N PHE A 350 -23.93 12.01 4.43
CA PHE A 350 -24.73 11.61 5.60
C PHE A 350 -25.65 12.73 6.13
N GLY A 351 -25.61 13.92 5.54
CA GLY A 351 -26.33 15.10 6.01
C GLY A 351 -25.75 15.71 7.29
N GLU A 352 -24.51 15.37 7.66
CA GLU A 352 -23.85 15.81 8.90
C GLU A 352 -22.34 16.00 8.67
N ARG A 353 -21.77 17.11 9.19
CA ARG A 353 -20.32 17.35 9.22
C ARG A 353 -19.65 16.40 10.22
N PHE A 354 -18.36 16.11 10.05
CA PHE A 354 -17.62 15.24 10.97
C PHE A 354 -16.94 16.01 12.10
N GLY A 355 -16.75 17.31 11.91
CA GLY A 355 -16.24 18.23 12.93
C GLY A 355 -14.86 18.80 12.62
N PHE A 356 -14.26 18.47 11.48
CA PHE A 356 -12.84 18.76 11.23
C PHE A 356 -12.56 20.26 11.17
N LEU A 357 -13.49 21.04 10.61
CA LEU A 357 -13.41 22.51 10.62
C LEU A 357 -13.64 23.10 12.01
N ASP A 358 -14.39 22.42 12.88
CA ASP A 358 -14.65 22.89 14.24
C ASP A 358 -13.40 22.74 15.11
N GLU A 359 -12.75 21.58 15.08
CA GLU A 359 -11.61 21.29 15.94
C GLU A 359 -10.24 21.66 15.33
N GLY A 360 -10.14 21.79 14.01
CA GLY A 360 -8.88 22.08 13.32
C GLY A 360 -7.80 20.99 13.49
N ARG A 361 -8.21 19.75 13.78
CA ARG A 361 -7.30 18.61 14.05
C ARG A 361 -7.85 17.28 13.52
N ASP A 362 -7.03 16.23 13.59
CA ASP A 362 -7.38 14.90 13.06
C ASP A 362 -8.35 14.19 14.02
N ILE A 363 -9.64 14.26 13.72
CA ILE A 363 -10.68 13.65 14.53
C ILE A 363 -10.54 12.13 14.51
N ASN A 364 -10.35 11.56 15.70
CA ASN A 364 -10.22 10.12 15.92
C ASN A 364 -9.14 9.43 15.04
N GLY A 365 -8.19 10.20 14.50
CA GLY A 365 -7.11 9.69 13.65
C GLY A 365 -7.53 9.32 12.22
N ALA A 366 -8.68 9.80 11.73
CA ALA A 366 -9.23 9.48 10.42
C ALA A 366 -8.35 9.92 9.24
N ILE A 367 -7.76 11.12 9.27
CA ILE A 367 -6.82 11.61 8.26
C ILE A 367 -5.59 10.69 8.20
N SER A 368 -4.99 10.38 9.36
CA SER A 368 -3.83 9.49 9.38
C SER A 368 -4.20 8.05 8.97
N ALA A 369 -5.41 7.58 9.32
CA ALA A 369 -5.92 6.28 8.88
C ALA A 369 -6.05 6.23 7.35
N LEU A 370 -6.59 7.28 6.72
CA LEU A 370 -6.76 7.35 5.27
C LEU A 370 -5.41 7.33 4.56
N HIS A 371 -4.46 8.13 5.05
CA HIS A 371 -3.10 8.16 4.53
C HIS A 371 -2.42 6.77 4.61
N LYS A 372 -2.55 6.06 5.74
CA LYS A 372 -2.04 4.68 5.89
C LYS A 372 -2.69 3.71 4.92
N VAL A 373 -4.01 3.82 4.68
CA VAL A 373 -4.72 3.00 3.70
C VAL A 373 -4.18 3.22 2.29
N ILE A 374 -3.97 4.48 1.90
CA ILE A 374 -3.45 4.87 0.58
C ILE A 374 -2.03 4.33 0.36
N MET A 375 -1.15 4.53 1.35
CA MET A 375 0.20 3.98 1.39
C MET A 375 0.22 2.45 1.22
N HIS A 376 -0.55 1.75 2.06
CA HIS A 376 -0.68 0.30 2.00
C HIS A 376 -1.20 -0.17 0.65
N SER A 377 -2.27 0.44 0.15
CA SER A 377 -2.91 0.04 -1.11
C SER A 377 -1.95 0.25 -2.28
N THR A 378 -1.20 1.35 -2.30
CA THR A 378 -0.21 1.65 -3.34
C THR A 378 0.96 0.65 -3.34
N LEU A 379 1.58 0.42 -2.18
CA LEU A 379 2.78 -0.41 -2.05
C LEU A 379 2.45 -1.91 -2.19
N ILE A 380 1.41 -2.39 -1.50
CA ILE A 380 0.99 -3.78 -1.59
C ILE A 380 0.35 -4.07 -2.96
N GLY A 381 -0.20 -3.06 -3.65
CA GLY A 381 -0.70 -3.21 -5.02
C GLY A 381 0.36 -3.68 -6.01
N VAL A 382 1.66 -3.44 -5.75
CA VAL A 382 2.77 -3.96 -6.58
C VAL A 382 2.91 -5.49 -6.46
N TYR A 383 2.51 -6.03 -5.32
CA TYR A 383 2.49 -7.46 -5.00
C TYR A 383 1.10 -7.86 -4.46
N PRO A 384 0.05 -7.79 -5.29
CA PRO A 384 -1.35 -7.86 -4.83
C PRO A 384 -1.68 -9.19 -4.14
N GLU A 385 -0.92 -10.23 -4.47
CA GLU A 385 -0.99 -11.56 -3.85
C GLU A 385 -0.71 -11.54 -2.34
N TRP A 386 0.00 -10.53 -1.83
CA TRP A 386 0.27 -10.38 -0.40
C TRP A 386 -0.91 -9.78 0.34
N HIS A 387 -1.78 -9.04 -0.34
CA HIS A 387 -2.90 -8.33 0.27
C HIS A 387 -3.81 -9.25 1.12
N PRO A 388 -4.44 -10.32 0.57
CA PRO A 388 -5.33 -11.17 1.36
C PRO A 388 -4.62 -11.90 2.51
N ARG A 389 -3.30 -12.11 2.41
CA ARG A 389 -2.51 -12.87 3.38
C ARG A 389 -2.07 -12.03 4.57
N LEU A 390 -1.71 -10.78 4.30
CA LEU A 390 -1.25 -9.86 5.33
C LEU A 390 -2.41 -9.10 5.97
N PHE A 391 -3.55 -8.96 5.28
CA PHE A 391 -4.67 -8.14 5.73
C PHE A 391 -5.14 -8.51 7.14
N GLY A 392 -5.41 -9.79 7.43
CA GLY A 392 -5.96 -10.21 8.73
C GLY A 392 -5.00 -10.01 9.92
N ILE A 393 -3.69 -10.06 9.69
CA ILE A 393 -2.69 -9.78 10.73
C ILE A 393 -2.54 -8.27 10.89
N LEU A 394 -2.39 -7.55 9.77
CA LEU A 394 -2.18 -6.10 9.78
C LEU A 394 -3.39 -5.34 10.29
N SER A 395 -4.62 -5.80 10.03
CA SER A 395 -5.85 -5.12 10.46
C SER A 395 -5.99 -5.02 11.98
N LYS A 396 -5.31 -5.89 12.74
CA LYS A 396 -5.24 -5.83 14.21
C LYS A 396 -4.36 -4.69 14.72
N PHE A 397 -3.44 -4.19 13.89
CA PHE A 397 -2.55 -3.09 14.23
C PHE A 397 -3.11 -1.77 13.69
N LYS A 398 -3.55 -0.88 14.59
CA LYS A 398 -4.10 0.45 14.26
C LYS A 398 -3.14 1.33 13.44
N SER A 399 -1.83 1.10 13.57
CA SER A 399 -0.80 1.82 12.82
C SER A 399 -0.66 1.36 11.37
N SER A 400 -1.28 0.24 10.97
CA SER A 400 -1.21 -0.28 9.60
C SER A 400 -2.32 0.30 8.71
N GLY A 401 -2.12 0.27 7.39
CA GLY A 401 -3.17 0.65 6.43
C GLY A 401 -4.38 -0.29 6.46
N ALA A 402 -4.21 -1.56 6.83
CA ALA A 402 -5.35 -2.45 7.04
C ALA A 402 -6.16 -2.06 8.30
N GLY A 403 -5.49 -1.58 9.35
CA GLY A 403 -6.12 -1.02 10.55
C GLY A 403 -6.89 0.27 10.24
N GLY A 404 -6.30 1.17 9.44
CA GLY A 404 -6.97 2.38 8.96
C GLY A 404 -8.25 2.06 8.16
N ARG A 405 -8.22 1.02 7.31
CA ARG A 405 -9.43 0.58 6.58
C ARG A 405 -10.50 0.05 7.54
N ALA A 406 -10.12 -0.74 8.54
CA ALA A 406 -11.05 -1.28 9.53
C ALA A 406 -11.72 -0.16 10.34
N TYR A 407 -11.00 0.94 10.62
CA TYR A 407 -11.56 2.13 11.23
C TYR A 407 -12.67 2.75 10.36
N PHE A 408 -12.42 3.02 9.07
CA PHE A 408 -13.43 3.60 8.18
C PHE A 408 -14.65 2.70 7.98
N ILE A 409 -14.46 1.38 7.96
CA ILE A 409 -15.59 0.42 7.90
C ILE A 409 -16.52 0.63 9.10
N LYS A 410 -15.96 0.70 10.32
CA LYS A 410 -16.75 0.91 11.54
C LYS A 410 -17.42 2.28 11.56
N PHE A 411 -16.67 3.32 11.21
CA PHE A 411 -17.17 4.69 11.15
C PHE A 411 -18.40 4.83 10.23
N VAL A 412 -18.33 4.29 9.02
CA VAL A 412 -19.44 4.34 8.06
C VAL A 412 -20.62 3.48 8.55
N GLN A 413 -20.36 2.31 9.14
CA GLN A 413 -21.42 1.47 9.71
C GLN A 413 -22.16 2.16 10.86
N GLU A 414 -21.45 2.89 11.72
CA GLU A 414 -22.05 3.66 12.81
C GLU A 414 -22.93 4.80 12.26
N LYS A 415 -22.45 5.57 11.29
CA LYS A 415 -23.23 6.63 10.64
C LYS A 415 -24.49 6.10 9.94
N LEU A 416 -24.39 4.99 9.21
CA LEU A 416 -25.55 4.37 8.56
C LEU A 416 -26.58 3.87 9.58
N LYS A 417 -26.14 3.25 10.68
CA LYS A 417 -27.04 2.79 11.76
C LYS A 417 -27.75 3.95 12.46
N LEU A 418 -27.06 5.07 12.67
CA LEU A 418 -27.68 6.27 13.23
C LEU A 418 -28.73 6.81 12.28
N ARG A 419 -28.46 6.81 10.97
CA ARG A 419 -29.41 7.29 9.97
C ARG A 419 -30.65 6.41 9.85
N ASP A 420 -30.50 5.09 9.86
CA ASP A 420 -31.66 4.17 9.85
C ASP A 420 -32.60 4.39 11.05
N LYS A 421 -32.09 4.90 12.19
CA LYS A 421 -32.92 5.22 13.37
C LYS A 421 -33.73 6.51 13.23
N VAL A 422 -33.19 7.50 12.51
CA VAL A 422 -33.84 8.80 12.31
C VAL A 422 -34.94 8.71 11.25
N GLY A 423 -34.87 7.71 10.35
CA GLY A 423 -35.86 7.51 9.30
C GLY A 423 -35.64 8.41 8.08
N VAL A 424 -36.56 8.33 7.11
CA VAL A 424 -36.64 9.24 5.96
C VAL A 424 -37.69 10.29 6.30
N GLU A 425 -37.27 11.52 6.58
CA GLU A 425 -38.19 12.65 6.77
C GLU A 425 -38.41 13.31 5.40
N SER A 426 -39.62 13.21 4.83
CA SER A 426 -39.93 13.84 3.54
C SER A 426 -41.05 14.87 3.67
N GLU A 427 -40.67 16.15 3.68
CA GLU A 427 -41.21 17.19 2.78
C GLU A 427 -40.42 18.51 2.97
N GLY A 428 -39.82 19.03 1.89
CA GLY A 428 -39.25 20.40 1.85
C GLY A 428 -37.76 20.60 2.18
N ARG A 429 -37.00 19.56 2.58
CA ARG A 429 -35.56 19.66 2.92
C ARG A 429 -34.65 19.17 1.79
N THR A 430 -33.41 19.66 1.74
CA THR A 430 -32.34 19.10 0.88
C THR A 430 -31.97 17.66 1.27
N GLU A 431 -32.08 16.75 0.29
CA GLU A 431 -31.77 15.33 0.44
C GLU A 431 -30.26 15.06 0.33
N ASP A 432 -29.69 14.39 1.33
CA ASP A 432 -28.30 13.89 1.28
C ASP A 432 -28.17 12.60 0.44
N PHE A 433 -26.93 12.18 0.19
CA PHE A 433 -26.64 11.02 -0.65
C PHE A 433 -27.22 9.72 -0.09
N VAL A 434 -27.08 9.48 1.22
CA VAL A 434 -27.56 8.25 1.86
C VAL A 434 -29.08 8.23 1.89
N GLU A 435 -29.73 9.37 2.14
CA GLU A 435 -31.18 9.50 2.06
C GLU A 435 -31.72 9.15 0.67
N LYS A 436 -31.14 9.69 -0.40
CA LYS A 436 -31.50 9.32 -1.78
C LYS A 436 -31.34 7.82 -2.05
N MET A 437 -30.31 7.20 -1.48
CA MET A 437 -30.08 5.76 -1.56
C MET A 437 -31.10 4.94 -0.76
N MET A 438 -31.51 5.42 0.41
CA MET A 438 -32.55 4.79 1.24
C MET A 438 -33.91 4.84 0.53
N ILE A 439 -34.26 5.96 -0.09
CA ILE A 439 -35.47 6.11 -0.93
C ILE A 439 -35.41 5.13 -2.11
N ALA A 440 -34.26 5.05 -2.80
CA ALA A 440 -34.08 4.11 -3.90
C ALA A 440 -34.17 2.64 -3.47
N ARG A 441 -33.63 2.29 -2.28
CA ARG A 441 -33.77 0.97 -1.65
C ARG A 441 -35.22 0.65 -1.32
N ALA A 442 -35.96 1.59 -0.74
CA ALA A 442 -37.38 1.39 -0.41
C ALA A 442 -38.23 1.14 -1.66
N LYS A 443 -37.88 1.77 -2.79
CA LYS A 443 -38.55 1.58 -4.08
C LYS A 443 -38.21 0.25 -4.77
N ASP A 444 -36.95 -0.20 -4.68
CA ASP A 444 -36.46 -1.42 -5.34
C ASP A 444 -35.32 -2.07 -4.53
N PRO A 445 -35.65 -2.90 -3.52
CA PRO A 445 -34.67 -3.51 -2.62
C PRO A 445 -33.71 -4.50 -3.28
N GLU A 446 -34.09 -5.10 -4.41
CA GLU A 446 -33.21 -6.01 -5.16
C GLU A 446 -32.14 -5.23 -5.93
N LYS A 447 -32.51 -4.04 -6.42
CA LYS A 447 -31.60 -3.18 -7.18
C LYS A 447 -30.67 -2.37 -6.29
N VAL A 448 -31.15 -1.87 -5.15
CA VAL A 448 -30.37 -1.12 -4.17
C VAL A 448 -30.48 -1.82 -2.82
N THR A 449 -29.33 -2.30 -2.31
CA THR A 449 -29.26 -3.15 -1.12
C THR A 449 -28.47 -2.46 -0.03
N ASP A 450 -28.55 -2.95 1.21
CA ASP A 450 -27.73 -2.45 2.32
C ASP A 450 -26.23 -2.52 2.04
N TYR A 451 -25.83 -3.54 1.28
CA TYR A 451 -24.47 -3.65 0.78
C TYR A 451 -24.09 -2.44 -0.09
N HIS A 452 -24.99 -2.02 -0.99
CA HIS A 452 -24.78 -0.82 -1.81
C HIS A 452 -24.70 0.46 -0.98
N LEU A 453 -25.58 0.66 0.01
CA LEU A 453 -25.50 1.81 0.91
C LEU A 453 -24.13 1.88 1.61
N PHE A 454 -23.68 0.75 2.15
CA PHE A 454 -22.39 0.64 2.82
C PHE A 454 -21.21 0.95 1.89
N ILE A 455 -21.10 0.28 0.73
CA ILE A 455 -19.94 0.46 -0.15
C ILE A 455 -19.90 1.85 -0.79
N MET A 456 -21.05 2.46 -1.06
CA MET A 456 -21.13 3.79 -1.68
C MET A 456 -20.79 4.87 -0.64
N GLY A 457 -21.35 4.80 0.57
CA GLY A 457 -20.99 5.69 1.67
C GLY A 457 -19.50 5.61 2.02
N GLN A 458 -18.95 4.40 2.11
CA GLN A 458 -17.50 4.20 2.30
C GLN A 458 -16.68 4.80 1.16
N SER A 459 -17.10 4.58 -0.09
CA SER A 459 -16.37 5.08 -1.26
C SER A 459 -16.34 6.61 -1.30
N ASN A 460 -17.44 7.29 -0.95
CA ASN A 460 -17.50 8.74 -0.92
C ASN A 460 -16.49 9.31 0.07
N VAL A 461 -16.54 8.90 1.34
CA VAL A 461 -15.64 9.41 2.39
C VAL A 461 -14.17 9.18 2.05
N MET A 462 -13.83 7.96 1.58
CA MET A 462 -12.44 7.63 1.27
C MET A 462 -11.90 8.30 0.01
N ALA A 463 -12.75 8.58 -1.00
CA ALA A 463 -12.31 9.14 -2.27
C ALA A 463 -12.38 10.68 -2.31
N GLY A 464 -13.41 11.29 -1.71
CA GLY A 464 -13.67 12.73 -1.78
C GLY A 464 -12.70 13.57 -0.96
N SER A 465 -12.23 13.05 0.17
CA SER A 465 -11.45 13.84 1.13
C SER A 465 -10.05 14.25 0.60
N ASP A 466 -9.18 13.29 0.28
CA ASP A 466 -7.81 13.60 -0.15
C ASP A 466 -7.76 14.25 -1.54
N THR A 467 -8.59 13.82 -2.49
CA THR A 467 -8.49 14.27 -3.88
C THR A 467 -8.93 15.72 -4.08
N THR A 468 -10.04 16.12 -3.44
CA THR A 468 -10.47 17.52 -3.47
C THR A 468 -9.47 18.41 -2.72
N ALA A 469 -9.00 18.00 -1.53
CA ALA A 469 -8.02 18.77 -0.77
C ALA A 469 -6.72 19.03 -1.54
N ILE A 470 -6.22 18.03 -2.28
CA ILE A 470 -5.06 18.16 -3.17
C ILE A 470 -5.33 19.19 -4.27
N SER A 471 -6.51 19.14 -4.87
CA SER A 471 -6.89 20.04 -5.97
C SER A 471 -7.03 21.48 -5.49
N LEU A 472 -7.69 21.71 -4.35
CA LEU A 472 -7.79 23.02 -3.71
C LEU A 472 -6.42 23.60 -3.35
N SER A 473 -5.57 22.77 -2.73
CA SER A 473 -4.19 23.14 -2.41
C SER A 473 -3.39 23.50 -3.65
N ALA A 474 -3.56 22.76 -4.75
CA ALA A 474 -2.88 23.05 -6.01
C ALA A 474 -3.35 24.37 -6.62
N ILE A 475 -4.66 24.65 -6.62
CA ILE A 475 -5.20 25.91 -7.16
C ILE A 475 -4.61 27.08 -6.37
N MET A 476 -4.68 27.00 -5.04
CA MET A 476 -4.11 28.02 -4.18
C MET A 476 -2.60 28.17 -4.37
N TRP A 477 -1.85 27.07 -4.43
CA TRP A 477 -0.40 27.12 -4.67
C TRP A 477 -0.06 27.83 -5.98
N HIS A 478 -0.74 27.50 -7.07
CA HIS A 478 -0.50 28.13 -8.37
C HIS A 478 -0.91 29.60 -8.37
N LEU A 479 -2.06 29.96 -7.80
CA LEU A 479 -2.47 31.37 -7.71
C LEU A 479 -1.45 32.22 -6.92
N LEU A 480 -0.92 31.69 -5.81
CA LEU A 480 0.06 32.40 -4.99
C LEU A 480 1.45 32.54 -5.62
N ASN A 481 1.81 31.63 -6.54
CA ASN A 481 3.10 31.69 -7.25
C ASN A 481 3.02 32.43 -8.60
N TYR A 482 1.81 32.75 -9.08
CA TYR A 482 1.57 33.45 -10.34
C TYR A 482 0.66 34.68 -10.10
N PRO A 483 1.22 35.79 -9.56
CA PRO A 483 0.43 36.96 -9.15
C PRO A 483 -0.40 37.59 -10.27
N GLU A 484 0.08 37.59 -11.51
CA GLU A 484 -0.68 38.08 -12.66
C GLU A 484 -1.93 37.23 -12.92
N THR A 485 -1.85 35.92 -12.73
CA THR A 485 -3.02 35.03 -12.83
C THR A 485 -4.01 35.30 -11.71
N LEU A 486 -3.53 35.47 -10.47
CA LEU A 486 -4.39 35.85 -9.35
C LEU A 486 -5.06 37.21 -9.58
N ARG A 487 -4.33 38.19 -10.11
CA ARG A 487 -4.89 39.51 -10.46
C ARG A 487 -5.99 39.39 -11.51
N LYS A 488 -5.75 38.70 -12.63
CA LYS A 488 -6.76 38.50 -13.68
C LYS A 488 -8.01 37.76 -13.16
N LEU A 489 -7.82 36.77 -12.29
CA LEU A 489 -8.93 36.08 -11.64
C LEU A 489 -9.73 37.02 -10.73
N ARG A 490 -9.05 37.89 -9.97
CA ARG A 490 -9.72 38.93 -9.17
C ARG A 490 -10.46 39.92 -10.04
N ASP A 491 -9.86 40.36 -11.14
CA ASP A 491 -10.51 41.29 -12.08
C ASP A 491 -11.80 40.67 -12.67
N GLU A 492 -11.79 39.40 -13.05
CA GLU A 492 -13.00 38.67 -13.49
C GLU A 492 -14.05 38.57 -12.39
N LEU A 493 -13.64 38.25 -11.15
CA LEU A 493 -14.56 38.16 -10.01
C LEU A 493 -15.19 39.52 -9.68
N ASP A 494 -14.37 40.58 -9.63
CA ASP A 494 -14.79 41.94 -9.33
C ASP A 494 -15.72 42.47 -10.46
N GLU A 495 -15.45 42.13 -11.73
CA GLU A 495 -16.34 42.43 -12.87
C GLU A 495 -17.72 41.76 -12.69
N PHE A 496 -17.76 40.46 -12.44
CA PHE A 496 -19.03 39.74 -12.25
C PHE A 496 -19.82 40.26 -11.04
N THR A 497 -19.14 40.61 -9.95
CA THR A 497 -19.76 41.22 -8.78
C THR A 497 -20.34 42.60 -9.11
N SER A 498 -19.63 43.43 -9.86
CA SER A 498 -20.13 44.75 -10.29
C SER A 498 -21.38 44.67 -11.19
N GLN A 499 -21.50 43.59 -11.97
CA GLN A 499 -22.64 43.30 -12.82
C GLN A 499 -23.83 42.71 -12.05
N GLY A 500 -23.71 42.49 -10.73
CA GLY A 500 -24.73 41.81 -9.93
C GLY A 500 -24.88 40.32 -10.29
N ARG A 501 -23.86 39.72 -10.90
CA ARG A 501 -23.83 38.31 -11.35
C ARG A 501 -23.03 37.40 -10.42
N CYS A 502 -22.53 37.92 -9.30
CA CYS A 502 -21.76 37.18 -8.31
C CYS A 502 -21.85 37.87 -6.94
N GLY A 503 -22.43 37.18 -5.96
CA GLY A 503 -22.49 37.64 -4.57
C GLY A 503 -21.22 37.32 -3.75
N ALA A 504 -21.26 37.62 -2.45
CA ALA A 504 -20.19 37.29 -1.50
C ALA A 504 -19.98 35.77 -1.31
N SER A 505 -21.04 34.98 -1.52
CA SER A 505 -20.99 33.53 -1.59
C SER A 505 -21.38 33.09 -3.01
N PRO A 506 -20.41 32.99 -3.94
CA PRO A 506 -20.71 32.66 -5.34
C PRO A 506 -21.42 31.32 -5.45
N SER A 507 -22.51 31.26 -6.20
CA SER A 507 -23.19 30.02 -6.54
C SER A 507 -22.40 29.18 -7.53
N PHE A 508 -22.70 27.90 -7.58
CA PHE A 508 -22.10 27.01 -8.56
C PHE A 508 -22.41 27.46 -9.99
N LYS A 509 -23.64 27.92 -10.24
CA LYS A 509 -24.04 28.42 -11.56
C LYS A 509 -23.23 29.65 -11.98
N GLU A 510 -23.12 30.66 -11.11
CA GLU A 510 -22.38 31.90 -11.41
C GLU A 510 -20.91 31.61 -11.74
N THR A 511 -20.27 30.74 -10.98
CA THR A 511 -18.86 30.41 -11.17
C THR A 511 -18.59 29.55 -12.43
N GLN A 512 -19.59 28.83 -12.95
CA GLN A 512 -19.48 28.17 -14.25
C GLN A 512 -19.45 29.16 -15.43
N GLU A 513 -19.98 30.37 -15.25
CA GLU A 513 -19.99 31.42 -16.28
C GLU A 513 -18.67 32.21 -16.36
N MET A 514 -17.71 31.94 -15.48
CA MET A 514 -16.42 32.65 -15.37
C MET A 514 -15.32 31.93 -16.18
N PRO A 515 -15.06 32.31 -17.45
CA PRO A 515 -14.16 31.57 -18.33
C PRO A 515 -12.71 31.51 -17.83
N TYR A 516 -12.19 32.57 -17.23
CA TYR A 516 -10.81 32.59 -16.74
C TYR A 516 -10.66 31.69 -15.51
N PHE A 517 -11.62 31.72 -14.58
CA PHE A 517 -11.67 30.78 -13.46
C PHE A 517 -11.75 29.32 -13.92
N GLN A 518 -12.58 29.00 -14.92
CA GLN A 518 -12.62 27.65 -15.50
C GLN A 518 -11.27 27.25 -16.09
N ALA A 519 -10.57 28.17 -16.77
CA ALA A 519 -9.24 27.94 -17.31
C ALA A 519 -8.19 27.74 -16.21
N VAL A 520 -8.25 28.50 -15.11
CA VAL A 520 -7.37 28.36 -13.93
C VAL A 520 -7.51 26.97 -13.31
N MET A 521 -8.75 26.52 -13.06
CA MET A 521 -9.00 25.18 -12.53
C MET A 521 -8.47 24.11 -13.47
N LYS A 522 -8.77 24.22 -14.78
CA LYS A 522 -8.36 23.24 -15.77
C LYS A 522 -6.85 23.14 -15.91
N GLU A 523 -6.16 24.28 -15.94
CA GLU A 523 -4.70 24.31 -16.00
C GLU A 523 -4.05 23.79 -14.72
N THR A 524 -4.64 24.09 -13.56
CA THR A 524 -4.16 23.57 -12.29
C THR A 524 -4.23 22.05 -12.25
N LEU A 525 -5.38 21.47 -12.61
CA LEU A 525 -5.55 20.01 -12.64
C LEU A 525 -4.71 19.34 -13.74
N ARG A 526 -4.31 20.08 -14.78
CA ARG A 526 -3.31 19.62 -15.74
C ARG A 526 -1.94 19.52 -15.06
N MET A 527 -1.45 20.61 -14.48
CA MET A 527 -0.11 20.68 -13.88
C MET A 527 0.05 19.85 -12.62
N HIS A 528 -0.98 19.77 -11.79
CA HIS A 528 -0.99 19.03 -10.55
C HIS A 528 -2.22 18.14 -10.47
N ALA A 529 -2.22 17.09 -11.30
CA ALA A 529 -3.25 16.07 -11.20
C ALA A 529 -3.13 15.32 -9.87
N ALA A 530 -4.25 15.15 -9.17
CA ALA A 530 -4.26 14.43 -7.90
C ALA A 530 -3.66 13.04 -8.04
N THR A 531 -3.90 12.32 -9.14
CA THR A 531 -3.31 10.98 -9.40
C THR A 531 -1.90 11.08 -9.99
N GLY A 532 -0.92 10.45 -9.34
CA GLY A 532 0.51 10.53 -9.69
C GLY A 532 1.13 9.26 -10.26
N LEU A 533 0.36 8.18 -10.45
CA LEU A 533 0.86 6.88 -10.91
C LEU A 533 0.12 6.41 -12.16
N PRO A 534 0.70 5.47 -12.94
CA PRO A 534 0.01 4.88 -14.09
C PRO A 534 -1.32 4.23 -13.69
N MET A 535 -2.40 4.56 -14.41
CA MET A 535 -3.71 3.95 -14.20
C MET A 535 -3.76 2.54 -14.79
N TRP A 536 -3.25 1.56 -14.04
CA TRP A 536 -2.99 0.23 -14.56
C TRP A 536 -4.22 -0.49 -15.15
N ARG A 537 -4.01 -1.12 -16.30
CA ARG A 537 -4.98 -1.97 -16.97
C ARG A 537 -4.32 -3.25 -17.45
N THR A 538 -5.11 -4.32 -17.53
CA THR A 538 -4.67 -5.59 -18.07
C THR A 538 -5.06 -5.68 -19.54
N VAL A 539 -4.09 -6.03 -20.39
CA VAL A 539 -4.32 -6.37 -21.80
C VAL A 539 -5.27 -7.57 -21.88
N PRO A 540 -6.37 -7.46 -22.64
CA PRO A 540 -7.40 -8.50 -22.71
C PRO A 540 -6.92 -9.78 -23.41
N GLU A 541 -7.79 -10.79 -23.41
CA GLU A 541 -7.60 -12.04 -24.16
C GLU A 541 -7.32 -11.77 -25.63
N GLY A 542 -6.37 -12.52 -26.21
CA GLY A 542 -5.91 -12.32 -27.58
C GLY A 542 -4.87 -11.21 -27.76
N GLY A 543 -4.50 -10.48 -26.71
CA GLY A 543 -3.50 -9.42 -26.78
C GLY A 543 -4.01 -8.11 -27.37
N ALA A 544 -3.13 -7.12 -27.48
CA ALA A 544 -3.45 -5.83 -28.09
C ALA A 544 -2.21 -5.13 -28.63
N GLU A 545 -2.34 -4.51 -29.80
CA GLU A 545 -1.31 -3.61 -30.33
C GLU A 545 -1.34 -2.25 -29.60
N ILE A 546 -0.20 -1.81 -29.09
CA ILE A 546 -0.03 -0.52 -28.40
C ILE A 546 1.20 0.15 -29.00
N HIS A 547 1.03 1.33 -29.58
CA HIS A 547 2.07 2.10 -30.27
C HIS A 547 2.96 1.22 -31.19
N GLY A 548 2.32 0.52 -32.14
CA GLY A 548 2.97 -0.34 -33.13
C GLY A 548 3.55 -1.65 -32.58
N ARG A 549 3.28 -2.01 -31.32
CA ARG A 549 3.83 -3.22 -30.68
C ARG A 549 2.73 -4.11 -30.13
N PHE A 550 2.76 -5.39 -30.49
CA PHE A 550 1.83 -6.37 -29.94
C PHE A 550 2.18 -6.71 -28.49
N MET A 551 1.27 -6.37 -27.57
CA MET A 551 1.34 -6.72 -26.16
C MET A 551 0.53 -7.99 -25.92
N SER A 552 1.15 -9.01 -25.33
CA SER A 552 0.45 -10.26 -25.02
C SER A 552 -0.59 -10.07 -23.92
N GLU A 553 -1.62 -10.91 -23.92
CA GLU A 553 -2.62 -11.01 -22.84
C GLU A 553 -1.97 -11.03 -21.44
N GLY A 554 -2.64 -10.40 -20.48
CA GLY A 554 -2.20 -10.40 -19.08
C GLY A 554 -1.03 -9.45 -18.81
N THR A 555 -0.50 -8.80 -19.84
CA THR A 555 0.42 -7.67 -19.69
C THR A 555 -0.31 -6.50 -19.03
N VAL A 556 0.38 -5.80 -18.13
CA VAL A 556 -0.16 -4.63 -17.44
C VAL A 556 0.40 -3.38 -18.10
N VAL A 557 -0.49 -2.54 -18.60
CA VAL A 557 -0.17 -1.26 -19.24
C VAL A 557 -0.87 -0.13 -18.52
N GLY A 558 -0.30 1.06 -18.54
CA GLY A 558 -0.95 2.22 -17.97
C GLY A 558 -0.31 3.52 -18.42
N ILE A 559 -1.10 4.59 -18.41
CA ILE A 559 -0.65 5.95 -18.66
C ILE A 559 -0.68 6.67 -17.33
N ASN A 560 0.41 7.33 -17.00
CA ASN A 560 0.48 8.22 -15.86
C ASN A 560 -0.08 9.58 -16.28
N THR A 561 -1.03 10.11 -15.52
CA THR A 561 -1.64 11.42 -15.76
C THR A 561 -0.57 12.52 -15.89
N TRP A 562 0.46 12.49 -15.06
CA TRP A 562 1.57 13.45 -15.12
C TRP A 562 2.43 13.30 -16.38
N VAL A 563 2.57 12.09 -16.91
CA VAL A 563 3.27 11.89 -18.20
C VAL A 563 2.44 12.46 -19.34
N ALA A 564 1.13 12.21 -19.35
CA ALA A 564 0.23 12.73 -20.38
C ALA A 564 0.12 14.26 -20.35
N HIS A 565 0.02 14.83 -19.16
CA HIS A 565 -0.18 16.27 -18.97
C HIS A 565 1.09 17.12 -19.18
N TYR A 566 2.27 16.49 -19.13
CA TYR A 566 3.56 17.14 -19.38
C TYR A 566 4.16 16.75 -20.74
N ASP A 567 3.35 16.21 -21.64
CA ASP A 567 3.74 15.97 -23.02
C ASP A 567 3.75 17.30 -23.81
N GLU A 568 4.95 17.80 -24.11
CA GLU A 568 5.17 19.06 -24.83
C GLU A 568 4.61 19.05 -26.26
N SER A 569 4.40 17.88 -26.87
CA SER A 569 3.76 17.80 -28.19
C SER A 569 2.27 18.17 -28.13
N VAL A 570 1.63 17.91 -26.99
CA VAL A 570 0.21 18.17 -26.75
C VAL A 570 0.02 19.52 -26.05
N PHE A 571 0.84 19.80 -25.05
CA PHE A 571 0.78 21.01 -24.23
C PHE A 571 2.08 21.81 -24.35
N PRO A 572 2.21 22.74 -25.31
CA PRO A 572 3.41 23.55 -25.44
C PRO A 572 3.70 24.35 -24.16
N ASP A 573 4.96 24.40 -23.73
CA ASP A 573 5.38 24.96 -22.45
C ASP A 573 4.69 24.24 -21.28
N ALA A 574 4.67 22.90 -21.31
CA ALA A 574 3.88 22.09 -20.39
C ALA A 574 4.23 22.32 -18.91
N ARG A 575 5.43 22.83 -18.63
CA ARG A 575 5.93 23.15 -17.28
C ARG A 575 5.53 24.54 -16.79
N THR A 576 4.97 25.38 -17.65
CA THR A 576 4.54 26.74 -17.32
C THR A 576 3.05 26.76 -17.01
N PHE A 577 2.68 27.36 -15.88
CA PHE A 577 1.28 27.59 -15.55
C PHE A 577 0.72 28.73 -16.40
N ARG A 578 -0.11 28.37 -17.38
CA ARG A 578 -0.70 29.32 -18.33
C ARG A 578 -2.17 28.98 -18.58
N PRO A 579 -3.11 29.42 -17.72
CA PRO A 579 -4.55 29.21 -17.94
C PRO A 579 -5.02 29.64 -19.33
N GLU A 580 -4.44 30.72 -19.86
CA GLU A 580 -4.77 31.31 -21.17
C GLU A 580 -4.70 30.29 -22.31
N ARG A 581 -3.86 29.24 -22.20
CA ARG A 581 -3.75 28.20 -23.24
C ARG A 581 -5.08 27.53 -23.55
N TRP A 582 -5.99 27.45 -22.59
CA TRP A 582 -7.28 26.80 -22.76
C TRP A 582 -8.27 27.67 -23.52
N ILE A 583 -8.19 28.99 -23.32
CA ILE A 583 -9.01 30.00 -24.00
C ILE A 583 -8.48 30.21 -25.42
N GLU A 584 -7.16 30.38 -25.58
CA GLU A 584 -6.49 30.49 -26.87
C GLU A 584 -6.82 29.30 -27.79
N ALA A 585 -6.82 28.08 -27.23
CA ALA A 585 -7.09 26.84 -27.96
C ALA A 585 -8.53 26.75 -28.51
N GLU A 586 -9.49 27.54 -28.02
CA GLU A 586 -10.86 27.59 -28.57
C GLU A 586 -10.87 28.05 -30.03
N SER A 587 -9.89 28.86 -30.43
CA SER A 587 -9.69 29.27 -31.83
C SER A 587 -9.10 28.15 -32.71
N TRP A 588 -8.68 27.02 -32.11
CA TRP A 588 -8.00 25.91 -32.78
C TRP A 588 -8.66 24.56 -32.42
N PRO A 589 -9.84 24.24 -32.99
CA PRO A 589 -10.67 23.12 -32.52
C PRO A 589 -9.96 21.75 -32.46
N GLU A 590 -9.13 21.43 -33.46
CA GLU A 590 -8.39 20.16 -33.47
C GLU A 590 -7.32 20.10 -32.38
N LYS A 591 -6.66 21.23 -32.06
CA LYS A 591 -5.68 21.29 -30.97
C LYS A 591 -6.37 21.16 -29.61
N LEU A 592 -7.47 21.86 -29.41
CA LEU A 592 -8.27 21.76 -28.18
C LEU A 592 -8.78 20.33 -27.97
N LYS A 593 -9.20 19.66 -29.04
CA LYS A 593 -9.62 18.25 -29.01
C LYS A 593 -8.48 17.32 -28.63
N GLU A 594 -7.28 17.49 -29.17
CA GLU A 594 -6.09 16.74 -28.77
C GLU A 594 -5.76 16.95 -27.28
N MET A 595 -5.72 18.21 -26.84
CA MET A 595 -5.49 18.57 -25.42
C MET A 595 -6.53 17.90 -24.50
N ASN A 596 -7.81 17.94 -24.88
CA ASN A 596 -8.88 17.32 -24.10
C ASN A 596 -8.81 15.79 -24.08
N GLN A 597 -8.26 15.13 -25.11
CA GLN A 597 -8.06 13.69 -25.12
C GLN A 597 -6.97 13.23 -24.15
N MET A 598 -5.96 14.08 -23.94
CA MET A 598 -4.85 13.84 -23.00
C MET A 598 -5.13 14.40 -21.61
N TYR A 599 -6.13 15.26 -21.46
CA TYR A 599 -6.57 15.80 -20.18
C TYR A 599 -7.39 14.77 -19.39
N MET A 600 -6.73 14.11 -18.45
CA MET A 600 -7.25 12.95 -17.72
C MET A 600 -7.12 13.03 -16.18
N PRO A 601 -7.30 14.20 -15.52
CA PRO A 601 -7.18 14.28 -14.05
C PRO A 601 -8.22 13.46 -13.30
N PHE A 602 -9.38 13.23 -13.92
CA PHE A 602 -10.47 12.40 -13.41
C PHE A 602 -10.51 10.99 -14.04
N GLY A 603 -9.46 10.59 -14.77
CA GLY A 603 -9.50 9.40 -15.62
C GLY A 603 -10.38 9.58 -16.86
N LEU A 604 -10.58 8.50 -17.62
CA LEU A 604 -11.27 8.50 -18.91
C LEU A 604 -12.23 7.32 -19.10
N GLY A 605 -13.15 7.49 -20.05
CA GLY A 605 -14.11 6.49 -20.54
C GLY A 605 -15.05 5.94 -19.47
N SER A 606 -15.28 4.62 -19.51
CA SER A 606 -16.24 3.95 -18.60
C SER A 606 -15.81 3.97 -17.13
N ARG A 607 -14.55 4.33 -16.86
CA ARG A 607 -13.94 4.36 -15.52
C ARG A 607 -13.62 5.78 -15.03
N THR A 608 -14.13 6.84 -15.69
CA THR A 608 -14.02 8.23 -15.22
C THR A 608 -14.52 8.37 -13.79
N CYS A 609 -13.93 9.25 -12.99
CA CYS A 609 -14.34 9.52 -11.60
C CYS A 609 -15.85 9.77 -11.52
N LEU A 610 -16.53 9.09 -10.59
CA LEU A 610 -17.96 9.32 -10.31
C LEU A 610 -18.16 10.68 -9.65
N GLY A 611 -17.33 11.02 -8.67
CA GLY A 611 -17.38 12.29 -7.94
C GLY A 611 -16.80 13.50 -8.68
N LYS A 612 -16.56 13.43 -10.00
CA LYS A 612 -15.99 14.55 -10.79
C LYS A 612 -16.78 15.84 -10.56
N HIS A 613 -18.10 15.77 -10.67
CA HIS A 613 -18.97 16.93 -10.54
C HIS A 613 -19.00 17.48 -9.11
N ILE A 614 -18.99 16.61 -8.08
CA ILE A 614 -18.90 17.03 -6.68
C ILE A 614 -17.58 17.77 -6.42
N SER A 615 -16.45 17.24 -6.88
CA SER A 615 -15.15 17.90 -6.71
C SER A 615 -15.10 19.26 -7.42
N ILE A 616 -15.68 19.37 -8.62
CA ILE A 616 -15.79 20.64 -9.34
C ILE A 616 -16.71 21.62 -8.58
N LEU A 617 -17.83 21.15 -8.01
CA LEU A 617 -18.68 21.98 -7.14
C LEU A 617 -17.89 22.54 -5.97
N GLU A 618 -17.16 21.69 -5.23
CA GLU A 618 -16.33 22.12 -4.10
C GLU A 618 -15.31 23.19 -4.50
N MET A 619 -14.54 22.95 -5.57
CA MET A 619 -13.55 23.91 -6.08
C MET A 619 -14.19 25.22 -6.53
N SER A 620 -15.30 25.13 -7.25
CA SER A 620 -16.04 26.29 -7.77
C SER A 620 -16.67 27.14 -6.68
N LYS A 621 -16.99 26.58 -5.52
CA LYS A 621 -17.59 27.33 -4.40
C LYS A 621 -16.52 27.98 -3.53
N VAL A 622 -15.51 27.22 -3.12
CA VAL A 622 -14.56 27.69 -2.11
C VAL A 622 -13.49 28.61 -2.70
N ILE A 623 -12.93 28.31 -3.88
CA ILE A 623 -11.80 29.11 -4.40
C ILE A 623 -12.20 30.56 -4.71
N PRO A 624 -13.28 30.84 -5.48
CA PRO A 624 -13.70 32.21 -5.75
C PRO A 624 -13.92 33.03 -4.49
N ARG A 625 -14.58 32.44 -3.49
CA ARG A 625 -14.80 33.05 -2.18
C ARG A 625 -13.50 33.41 -1.48
N LEU A 626 -12.56 32.47 -1.38
CA LEU A 626 -11.25 32.72 -0.76
C LEU A 626 -10.47 33.84 -1.47
N VAL A 627 -10.54 33.87 -2.81
CA VAL A 627 -9.86 34.89 -3.63
C VAL A 627 -10.49 36.28 -3.47
N GLN A 628 -11.82 36.35 -3.28
CA GLN A 628 -12.56 37.58 -3.02
C GLN A 628 -12.30 38.12 -1.62
N GLU A 629 -12.27 37.27 -0.59
CA GLU A 629 -12.27 37.68 0.81
C GLU A 629 -10.86 37.85 1.42
N PHE A 630 -9.85 37.12 0.92
CA PHE A 630 -8.56 37.01 1.61
C PHE A 630 -7.34 37.23 0.70
N ASP A 631 -6.26 37.72 1.33
CA ASP A 631 -4.91 37.70 0.81
C ASP A 631 -4.09 36.65 1.58
N PHE A 632 -3.44 35.74 0.84
CA PHE A 632 -2.56 34.72 1.43
C PHE A 632 -1.11 34.99 1.08
N VAL A 633 -0.22 34.74 2.03
CA VAL A 633 1.23 34.85 1.84
C VAL A 633 1.87 33.49 2.18
N PRO A 634 2.46 32.79 1.21
CA PRO A 634 3.14 31.52 1.47
C PRO A 634 4.44 31.76 2.24
N LEU A 635 4.71 30.94 3.26
CA LEU A 635 5.96 31.04 4.04
C LEU A 635 7.16 30.41 3.33
N ARG A 636 6.91 29.51 2.36
CA ARG A 636 7.93 28.80 1.60
C ARG A 636 7.75 29.05 0.11
N LYS A 637 8.87 29.18 -0.60
CA LYS A 637 8.90 29.31 -2.06
C LYS A 637 8.80 27.98 -2.80
N THR A 638 8.95 26.85 -2.09
CA THR A 638 8.94 25.51 -2.68
C THR A 638 7.89 24.64 -2.04
N TRP A 639 7.14 23.92 -2.87
CA TRP A 639 6.14 22.97 -2.42
C TRP A 639 6.74 21.58 -2.26
N ARG A 640 6.51 20.95 -1.12
CA ARG A 640 6.84 19.54 -0.91
C ARG A 640 5.60 18.70 -1.16
N THR A 641 5.80 17.57 -1.83
CA THR A 641 4.74 16.62 -2.13
C THR A 641 5.19 15.19 -1.84
N GLU A 642 4.21 14.34 -1.60
CA GLU A 642 4.38 12.91 -1.39
C GLU A 642 3.38 12.13 -2.26
N ASN A 643 3.87 11.24 -3.12
CA ASN A 643 3.06 10.45 -4.03
C ASN A 643 2.95 8.99 -3.61
N PHE A 644 1.79 8.64 -3.05
CA PHE A 644 1.33 7.27 -2.91
C PHE A 644 0.00 7.13 -3.62
N TRP A 645 0.02 6.97 -4.94
CA TRP A 645 -1.14 7.08 -5.84
C TRP A 645 -1.65 8.51 -5.99
N PHE A 646 -1.84 9.23 -4.90
CA PHE A 646 -2.16 10.64 -4.91
C PHE A 646 -0.94 11.50 -4.60
N VAL A 647 -0.72 12.59 -5.36
CA VAL A 647 0.38 13.56 -5.16
C VAL A 647 -0.04 14.57 -4.10
N LYS A 648 0.16 14.21 -2.83
CA LYS A 648 -0.32 14.97 -1.68
C LYS A 648 0.64 16.10 -1.31
N PRO A 649 0.16 17.35 -1.20
CA PRO A 649 0.84 18.49 -0.60
C PRO A 649 1.23 18.22 0.86
N VAL A 650 2.44 18.61 1.26
CA VAL A 650 2.87 18.59 2.67
C VAL A 650 3.55 19.92 3.04
N ASP A 651 3.33 20.36 4.28
CA ASP A 651 3.88 21.58 4.86
C ASP A 651 3.48 22.86 4.06
N PHE A 652 2.20 23.00 3.67
CA PHE A 652 1.74 24.18 2.92
C PHE A 652 1.36 25.31 3.88
N GLU A 653 2.37 25.91 4.51
CA GLU A 653 2.20 26.95 5.51
C GLU A 653 1.97 28.33 4.87
N VAL A 654 0.93 29.02 5.30
CA VAL A 654 0.56 30.37 4.86
C VAL A 654 0.25 31.28 6.04
N ARG A 655 0.31 32.59 5.80
CA ARG A 655 -0.37 33.61 6.59
C ARG A 655 -1.55 34.14 5.78
N VAL A 656 -2.65 34.46 6.44
CA VAL A 656 -3.85 35.03 5.81
C VAL A 656 -4.14 36.42 6.36
N GLN A 657 -4.68 37.31 5.54
CA GLN A 657 -5.22 38.62 5.91
C GLN A 657 -6.54 38.83 5.16
N ARG A 658 -7.48 39.60 5.74
CA ARG A 658 -8.66 40.03 4.99
C ARG A 658 -8.23 40.96 3.85
N ARG A 659 -8.77 40.72 2.66
CA ARG A 659 -8.54 41.57 1.48
C ARG A 659 -9.22 42.92 1.71
N ILE A 660 -8.49 44.01 1.48
CA ILE A 660 -9.08 45.35 1.43
C ILE A 660 -9.74 45.49 0.05
N GLN A 661 -11.07 45.45 0.00
CA GLN A 661 -11.80 45.71 -1.24
C GLN A 661 -11.57 47.18 -1.64
N LYS A 662 -11.24 47.42 -2.91
CA LYS A 662 -11.20 48.79 -3.44
C LYS A 662 -12.63 49.31 -3.46
N SER A 663 -12.87 50.39 -2.72
CA SER A 663 -14.13 51.13 -2.67
C SER A 663 -14.56 51.65 -4.04
#